data_AF-A0A4Q2M088-F1
#
_entry.id   AF-A0A4Q2M088-F1
#
_cell.length_a   1.000
_cell.length_b   1.000
_cell.length_c   1.000
_cell.angle_alpha   90.00
_cell.angle_beta   90.00
_cell.angle_gamma   90.00
#
_symmetry.space_group_name_H-M   'P 1'
#
loop_
_entity.id
_entity.type
_entity.pdbx_description
1 polymer ?
#
loop_
_entity_poly.entity_id
_entity_poly.type
_entity_poly.pdbx_seq_one_letter_code
_entity_poly.pdbx_strand_id
1 'polypeptide(L)'
;MTDLLGDPVARYAGESLYSGRGAVVYDDLVRRDSAELREFIGLVRGKRWRVLEIAAGSGRVTLPLVPFVAELVAVDISTDLLDLLDERARTELDDDLAQRLTLVAADVRQGVPEHASGFDAVVIPTASITLFDAAERAALLTRLLTRLRPGGTIALTVRTPHLAGERREIEVDEGLRIVEESDEATGRHRSTVFERGGAGRWAAYSVDSFVLPPALAVAELERAGFEAIERRRIRRDAAGEYEFLTARVAELRSPYIEFFTPSSAWGRLEAVRATGVRVEFADGSEALCATSGLWNANLGYGNPAVAAAIDGANREASTLPLFRRGSSYARLAAERLLDFTGRDRFDAVLYSTSGSSALDAAIKLSRHLHQVGGDPARKRILSFRGSYHGMTMSAMSLTGAAIGQGPYAVDERWSVRIDHDDLDALAVVLDRFGTSIAAVILEPVLGSGALPVPAAMIDALGVAADVHGFLVVADEVATGFHRTGPRFASDEWHRAPDLLVTSKALTNGTSAAAAILLARGPADVLRSDENWFWHGETQAGSPQSCAAIIATIDEFERQDVAASAARVARRLGRYLDGVAARSTRAESVGVGSFRALHLVGRDGTPLGGAEVTELVELYRSYGVLVQPGPCAVQFVPALTYSDTDLDELERRSDLAIDEFLA
;
A
#
# COMPACT_ATOMS: atom_id res chain seq x y z
N MET A 1 -48.70 -46.94 -19.50
CA MET A 1 -48.99 -45.68 -20.22
C MET A 1 -48.54 -44.57 -19.29
N THR A 2 -47.33 -44.02 -19.34
CA THR A 2 -46.22 -43.93 -20.31
C THR A 2 -45.11 -43.34 -19.42
N ASP A 3 -44.00 -44.02 -19.09
CA ASP A 3 -42.85 -44.23 -19.97
C ASP A 3 -42.89 -43.28 -21.18
N LEU A 4 -42.42 -42.05 -20.97
CA LEU A 4 -41.95 -41.06 -21.95
C LEU A 4 -41.73 -39.75 -21.15
N LEU A 5 -40.51 -39.20 -21.19
CA LEU A 5 -39.98 -38.06 -20.42
C LEU A 5 -39.23 -38.46 -19.13
N GLY A 6 -38.00 -38.96 -19.33
CA GLY A 6 -36.98 -38.89 -18.28
C GLY A 6 -36.75 -37.44 -17.84
N ASP A 7 -36.21 -37.27 -16.63
CA ASP A 7 -35.81 -35.98 -16.05
C ASP A 7 -35.21 -35.06 -17.13
N PRO A 8 -35.92 -34.00 -17.55
CA PRO A 8 -35.48 -33.17 -18.66
C PRO A 8 -34.17 -32.45 -18.33
N VAL A 9 -33.91 -32.13 -17.07
CA VAL A 9 -32.85 -31.16 -16.72
C VAL A 9 -31.47 -31.81 -16.68
N ALA A 10 -31.37 -33.09 -16.32
CA ALA A 10 -30.09 -33.80 -16.27
C ALA A 10 -29.41 -34.03 -17.64
N ARG A 11 -30.07 -33.68 -18.76
CA ARG A 11 -29.57 -33.90 -20.13
C ARG A 11 -29.17 -32.66 -20.91
N TYR A 12 -29.36 -31.45 -20.38
CA TYR A 12 -29.00 -30.23 -21.11
C TYR A 12 -27.72 -29.62 -20.54
N ALA A 13 -26.59 -29.84 -21.23
CA ALA A 13 -25.51 -28.87 -21.21
C ALA A 13 -26.04 -27.63 -21.93
N GLY A 14 -26.69 -26.73 -21.19
CA GLY A 14 -27.33 -25.54 -21.76
C GLY A 14 -26.34 -24.65 -22.47
N GLU A 15 -26.80 -23.96 -23.51
CA GLU A 15 -26.01 -22.91 -24.17
C GLU A 15 -25.80 -21.73 -23.19
N SER A 16 -24.87 -20.82 -23.48
CA SER A 16 -24.67 -19.65 -22.62
C SER A 16 -25.87 -18.71 -22.70
N LEU A 17 -26.34 -18.22 -21.54
CA LEU A 17 -27.40 -17.19 -21.46
C LEU A 17 -26.99 -15.86 -22.12
N TYR A 18 -25.70 -15.65 -22.37
CA TYR A 18 -25.19 -14.39 -22.91
C TYR A 18 -24.72 -14.50 -24.36
N SER A 19 -25.02 -15.58 -25.08
CA SER A 19 -24.65 -15.71 -26.50
C SER A 19 -25.77 -16.28 -27.37
N GLY A 20 -25.74 -16.01 -28.66
CA GLY A 20 -26.70 -16.53 -29.64
C GLY A 20 -28.15 -16.28 -29.24
N ARG A 21 -28.97 -17.34 -29.27
CA ARG A 21 -30.39 -17.25 -28.85
C ARG A 21 -30.52 -16.94 -27.35
N GLY A 22 -29.57 -17.37 -26.52
CA GLY A 22 -29.55 -17.06 -25.10
C GLY A 22 -29.53 -15.56 -24.82
N ALA A 23 -28.73 -14.79 -25.57
CA ALA A 23 -28.65 -13.33 -25.43
C ALA A 23 -30.00 -12.63 -25.70
N VAL A 24 -30.77 -13.11 -26.69
CA VAL A 24 -32.12 -12.60 -26.99
C VAL A 24 -33.09 -12.92 -25.87
N VAL A 25 -33.04 -14.15 -25.34
CA VAL A 25 -33.87 -14.56 -24.20
C VAL A 25 -33.53 -13.75 -22.96
N TYR A 26 -32.24 -13.49 -22.71
CA TYR A 26 -31.79 -12.62 -21.63
C TYR A 26 -32.34 -11.20 -21.78
N ASP A 27 -32.23 -10.59 -22.97
CA ASP A 27 -32.78 -9.25 -23.22
C ASP A 27 -34.28 -9.20 -22.93
N ASP A 28 -35.06 -10.17 -23.41
CA ASP A 28 -36.50 -10.22 -23.17
C ASP A 28 -36.86 -10.28 -21.66
N LEU A 29 -36.05 -10.98 -20.86
CA LEU A 29 -36.22 -11.06 -19.41
C LEU A 29 -35.90 -9.74 -18.70
N VAL A 30 -34.79 -9.09 -19.05
CA VAL A 30 -34.27 -7.97 -18.24
C VAL A 30 -34.66 -6.59 -18.76
N ARG A 31 -35.00 -6.45 -20.04
CA ARG A 31 -35.18 -5.15 -20.71
C ARG A 31 -36.24 -4.26 -20.04
N ARG A 32 -37.26 -4.84 -19.43
CA ARG A 32 -38.34 -4.11 -18.74
C ARG A 32 -38.06 -3.85 -17.26
N ASP A 33 -36.97 -4.38 -16.72
CA ASP A 33 -36.62 -4.16 -15.31
C ASP A 33 -35.99 -2.79 -15.11
N SER A 34 -36.66 -1.94 -14.34
CA SER A 34 -36.22 -0.58 -14.01
C SER A 34 -35.72 -0.40 -12.57
N ALA A 35 -35.57 -1.49 -11.81
CA ALA A 35 -35.36 -1.44 -10.35
C ALA A 35 -34.13 -0.63 -9.92
N GLU A 36 -33.05 -0.68 -10.68
CA GLU A 36 -31.77 -0.05 -10.34
C GLU A 36 -31.57 1.30 -11.04
N LEU A 37 -32.40 1.62 -12.04
CA LEU A 37 -32.21 2.79 -12.90
C LEU A 37 -32.27 4.09 -12.13
N ARG A 38 -33.15 4.19 -11.13
CA ARG A 38 -33.29 5.41 -10.31
C ARG A 38 -31.99 5.77 -9.61
N GLU A 39 -31.28 4.79 -9.06
CA GLU A 39 -30.06 5.04 -8.30
C GLU A 39 -28.89 5.39 -9.21
N PHE A 40 -28.69 4.64 -10.30
CA PHE A 40 -27.64 4.96 -11.27
C PHE A 40 -27.87 6.31 -11.97
N ILE A 41 -29.12 6.63 -12.36
CA ILE A 41 -29.44 7.96 -12.91
C ILE A 41 -29.23 9.03 -11.83
N GLY A 42 -29.71 8.80 -10.61
CA GLY A 42 -29.54 9.72 -9.49
C GLY A 42 -28.07 10.02 -9.18
N LEU A 43 -27.19 9.04 -9.35
CA LEU A 43 -25.75 9.18 -9.18
C LEU A 43 -25.14 10.19 -10.17
N VAL A 44 -25.54 10.15 -11.44
CA VAL A 44 -24.89 10.93 -12.51
C VAL A 44 -25.64 12.21 -12.89
N ARG A 45 -26.93 12.31 -12.55
CA ARG A 45 -27.81 13.40 -12.97
C ARG A 45 -27.28 14.76 -12.54
N GLY A 46 -27.18 15.67 -13.49
CA GLY A 46 -26.71 17.04 -13.27
C GLY A 46 -25.19 17.19 -13.17
N LYS A 47 -24.43 16.10 -13.27
CA LYS A 47 -22.96 16.11 -13.10
C LYS A 47 -22.17 16.08 -14.41
N ARG A 48 -22.79 15.65 -15.51
CA ARG A 48 -22.18 15.49 -16.85
C ARG A 48 -20.85 14.73 -16.77
N TRP A 49 -20.89 13.58 -16.10
CA TRP A 49 -19.71 12.75 -15.84
C TRP A 49 -19.31 11.92 -17.05
N ARG A 50 -18.01 11.57 -17.15
CA ARG A 50 -17.51 10.44 -17.94
C ARG A 50 -17.70 9.17 -17.12
N VAL A 51 -18.43 8.20 -17.66
CA VAL A 51 -18.83 6.99 -16.94
C VAL A 51 -18.34 5.75 -17.67
N LEU A 52 -17.81 4.79 -16.93
CA LEU A 52 -17.48 3.45 -17.39
C LEU A 52 -18.52 2.46 -16.85
N GLU A 53 -19.22 1.76 -17.72
CA GLU A 53 -20.13 0.68 -17.36
C GLU A 53 -19.49 -0.68 -17.64
N ILE A 54 -19.50 -1.54 -16.63
CA ILE A 54 -19.00 -2.92 -16.70
C ILE A 54 -20.17 -3.88 -16.77
N ALA A 55 -20.10 -4.84 -17.70
CA ALA A 55 -21.18 -5.78 -18.00
C ALA A 55 -22.45 -5.04 -18.43
N ALA A 56 -22.33 -4.26 -19.50
CA ALA A 56 -23.40 -3.43 -20.05
C ALA A 56 -24.62 -4.24 -20.53
N GLY A 57 -24.41 -5.51 -20.89
CA GLY A 57 -25.43 -6.38 -21.45
C GLY A 57 -26.10 -5.77 -22.68
N SER A 58 -27.41 -5.99 -22.81
CA SER A 58 -28.22 -5.46 -23.93
C SER A 58 -28.67 -4.00 -23.75
N GLY A 59 -28.00 -3.25 -22.87
CA GLY A 59 -28.21 -1.80 -22.73
C GLY A 59 -29.32 -1.36 -21.78
N ARG A 60 -29.77 -2.25 -20.88
CA ARG A 60 -30.84 -1.93 -19.91
C ARG A 60 -30.52 -0.70 -19.06
N VAL A 61 -29.29 -0.57 -18.59
CA VAL A 61 -28.81 0.55 -17.77
C VAL A 61 -28.07 1.58 -18.62
N THR A 62 -27.32 1.11 -19.63
CA THR A 62 -26.61 1.95 -20.59
C THR A 62 -27.50 3.02 -21.23
N LEU A 63 -28.56 2.63 -21.94
CA LEU A 63 -29.37 3.56 -22.74
C LEU A 63 -30.05 4.63 -21.88
N PRO A 64 -30.65 4.30 -20.72
CA PRO A 64 -31.20 5.34 -19.82
C PRO A 64 -30.15 6.26 -19.18
N LEU A 65 -28.87 5.87 -19.10
CA LEU A 65 -27.81 6.70 -18.54
C LEU A 65 -27.26 7.73 -19.53
N VAL A 66 -27.20 7.40 -20.82
CA VAL A 66 -26.61 8.26 -21.88
C VAL A 66 -27.07 9.72 -21.83
N PRO A 67 -28.37 10.05 -21.61
CA PRO A 67 -28.81 11.45 -21.56
C PRO A 67 -28.19 12.30 -20.43
N PHE A 68 -27.69 11.66 -19.36
CA PHE A 68 -27.25 12.35 -18.13
C PHE A 68 -25.74 12.48 -18.00
N VAL A 69 -24.98 11.86 -18.91
CA VAL A 69 -23.52 11.80 -18.88
C VAL A 69 -22.91 12.62 -20.01
N ALA A 70 -21.63 12.96 -19.87
CA ALA A 70 -20.85 13.56 -20.96
C ALA A 70 -20.35 12.49 -21.94
N GLU A 71 -19.97 11.33 -21.40
CA GLU A 71 -19.47 10.18 -22.15
C GLU A 71 -19.80 8.91 -21.35
N LEU A 72 -20.21 7.85 -22.03
CA LEU A 72 -20.46 6.53 -21.49
C LEU A 72 -19.68 5.50 -22.31
N VAL A 73 -18.74 4.81 -21.65
CA VAL A 73 -18.05 3.66 -22.23
C VAL A 73 -18.68 2.41 -21.64
N ALA A 74 -19.36 1.63 -22.48
CA ALA A 74 -20.07 0.41 -22.11
C ALA A 74 -19.26 -0.81 -22.52
N VAL A 75 -18.82 -1.60 -21.54
CA VAL A 75 -17.96 -2.78 -21.75
C VAL A 75 -18.73 -4.05 -21.48
N ASP A 76 -18.68 -4.99 -22.42
CA ASP A 76 -19.18 -6.36 -22.22
C ASP A 76 -18.28 -7.37 -22.93
N ILE A 77 -18.27 -8.62 -22.47
CA ILE A 77 -17.56 -9.71 -23.15
C ILE A 77 -18.39 -10.32 -24.28
N SER A 78 -19.72 -10.22 -24.18
CA SER A 78 -20.65 -10.75 -25.19
C SER A 78 -20.83 -9.78 -26.34
N THR A 79 -20.35 -10.17 -27.52
CA THR A 79 -20.61 -9.42 -28.76
C THR A 79 -22.09 -9.44 -29.12
N ASP A 80 -22.80 -10.55 -28.86
CA ASP A 80 -24.24 -10.67 -29.17
C ASP A 80 -25.09 -9.69 -28.35
N LEU A 81 -24.74 -9.47 -27.07
CA LEU A 81 -25.42 -8.48 -26.23
C LEU A 81 -25.09 -7.04 -26.66
N LEU A 82 -23.83 -6.78 -27.05
CA LEU A 82 -23.43 -5.48 -27.57
C LEU A 82 -24.09 -5.16 -28.91
N ASP A 83 -24.31 -6.16 -29.78
CA ASP A 83 -25.01 -5.98 -31.05
C ASP A 83 -26.49 -5.60 -30.81
N LEU A 84 -27.16 -6.25 -29.85
CA LEU A 84 -28.52 -5.87 -29.43
C LEU A 84 -28.55 -4.45 -28.85
N LEU A 85 -27.55 -4.09 -28.04
CA LEU A 85 -27.42 -2.74 -27.49
C LEU A 85 -27.19 -1.69 -28.58
N ASP A 86 -26.34 -1.97 -29.58
CA ASP A 86 -26.07 -1.07 -30.70
C ASP A 86 -27.31 -0.86 -31.58
N GLU A 87 -28.05 -1.93 -31.90
CA GLU A 87 -29.29 -1.84 -32.66
C GLU A 87 -30.32 -0.95 -31.94
N ARG A 88 -30.43 -1.09 -30.62
CA ARG A 88 -31.31 -0.25 -29.80
C ARG A 88 -30.81 1.17 -29.68
N ALA A 89 -29.51 1.38 -29.49
CA ALA A 89 -28.93 2.72 -29.44
C ALA A 89 -29.27 3.53 -30.70
N ARG A 90 -29.20 2.91 -31.88
CA ARG A 90 -29.55 3.55 -33.17
C ARG A 90 -31.03 3.91 -33.32
N THR A 91 -31.91 3.31 -32.53
CA THR A 91 -33.37 3.54 -32.61
C THR A 91 -33.90 4.39 -31.46
N GLU A 92 -33.29 4.30 -30.28
CA GLU A 92 -33.72 4.97 -29.05
C GLU A 92 -32.97 6.29 -28.79
N LEU A 93 -31.76 6.47 -29.32
CA LEU A 93 -30.95 7.68 -29.13
C LEU A 93 -30.96 8.56 -30.39
N ASP A 94 -31.00 9.87 -30.20
CA ASP A 94 -30.72 10.82 -31.28
C ASP A 94 -29.20 10.91 -31.57
N ASP A 95 -28.83 11.57 -32.66
CA ASP A 95 -27.44 11.67 -33.11
C ASP A 95 -26.50 12.34 -32.08
N ASP A 96 -27.00 13.25 -31.23
CA ASP A 96 -26.19 13.91 -30.20
C ASP A 96 -25.93 12.96 -29.01
N LEU A 97 -26.95 12.23 -28.59
CA LEU A 97 -26.85 11.25 -27.52
C LEU A 97 -26.04 10.03 -27.94
N ALA A 98 -26.22 9.55 -29.17
CA ALA A 98 -25.46 8.42 -29.72
C ALA A 98 -23.96 8.68 -29.71
N GLN A 99 -23.51 9.92 -29.97
CA GLN A 99 -22.09 10.31 -29.93
C GLN A 99 -21.46 10.20 -28.54
N ARG A 100 -22.27 10.14 -27.47
CA ARG A 100 -21.77 10.00 -26.09
C ARG A 100 -21.56 8.55 -25.70
N LEU A 101 -22.02 7.59 -26.48
CA LEU A 101 -21.92 6.16 -26.17
C LEU A 101 -20.80 5.50 -26.98
N THR A 102 -19.91 4.80 -26.30
CA THR A 102 -18.89 3.93 -26.90
C THR A 102 -19.07 2.51 -26.42
N LEU A 103 -19.22 1.57 -27.35
CA LEU A 103 -19.35 0.14 -27.06
C LEU A 103 -18.00 -0.56 -27.19
N VAL A 104 -17.66 -1.42 -26.23
CA VAL A 104 -16.38 -2.12 -26.19
C VAL A 104 -16.60 -3.60 -25.87
N ALA A 105 -16.21 -4.46 -26.81
CA ALA A 105 -16.12 -5.90 -26.58
C ALA A 105 -14.79 -6.25 -25.88
N ALA A 106 -14.81 -6.58 -24.58
CA ALA A 106 -13.60 -6.93 -23.83
C ALA A 106 -13.86 -7.86 -22.63
N ASP A 107 -12.90 -8.72 -22.33
CA ASP A 107 -12.88 -9.49 -21.07
C ASP A 107 -12.22 -8.66 -19.96
N VAL A 108 -13.04 -8.12 -19.06
CA VAL A 108 -12.60 -7.29 -17.93
C VAL A 108 -11.70 -8.04 -16.93
N ARG A 109 -11.65 -9.38 -16.98
CA ARG A 109 -10.69 -10.17 -16.19
C ARG A 109 -9.26 -10.04 -16.72
N GLN A 110 -9.11 -9.83 -18.03
CA GLN A 110 -7.83 -9.68 -18.71
C GLN A 110 -7.39 -8.21 -18.78
N GLY A 111 -8.34 -7.27 -18.69
CA GLY A 111 -8.07 -5.84 -18.53
C GLY A 111 -9.19 -4.97 -19.08
N VAL A 112 -9.22 -3.71 -18.66
CA VAL A 112 -10.07 -2.66 -19.26
C VAL A 112 -9.19 -1.89 -20.27
N PRO A 113 -9.67 -1.58 -21.49
CA PRO A 113 -8.87 -0.94 -22.54
C PRO A 113 -8.08 0.30 -22.07
N GLU A 114 -6.89 0.52 -22.62
CA GLU A 114 -5.96 1.58 -22.16
C GLU A 114 -6.48 3.02 -22.32
N HIS A 115 -7.35 3.26 -23.31
CA HIS A 115 -7.98 4.57 -23.53
C HIS A 115 -9.10 4.87 -22.51
N ALA A 116 -9.47 3.90 -21.68
CA ALA A 116 -10.53 4.00 -20.68
C ALA A 116 -9.93 4.36 -19.31
N SER A 117 -9.43 5.59 -19.16
CA SER A 117 -8.99 6.16 -17.87
C SER A 117 -9.52 7.58 -17.65
N GLY A 118 -9.48 8.04 -16.39
CA GLY A 118 -9.97 9.36 -16.01
C GLY A 118 -11.50 9.45 -15.98
N PHE A 119 -12.17 8.36 -15.59
CA PHE A 119 -13.62 8.38 -15.40
C PHE A 119 -13.99 9.04 -14.08
N ASP A 120 -15.12 9.73 -14.08
CA ASP A 120 -15.70 10.29 -12.86
C ASP A 120 -16.46 9.22 -12.08
N ALA A 121 -17.04 8.25 -12.79
CA ALA A 121 -17.69 7.10 -12.18
C ALA A 121 -17.51 5.78 -12.94
N VAL A 122 -17.51 4.69 -12.19
CA VAL A 122 -17.64 3.31 -12.69
C VAL A 122 -18.96 2.76 -12.18
N VAL A 123 -19.76 2.16 -13.06
CA VAL A 123 -21.03 1.53 -12.71
C VAL A 123 -21.01 0.04 -13.03
N ILE A 124 -21.45 -0.79 -12.08
CA ILE A 124 -21.56 -2.25 -12.23
C ILE A 124 -23.00 -2.66 -11.87
N PRO A 125 -23.93 -2.64 -12.84
CA PRO A 125 -25.34 -2.94 -12.60
C PRO A 125 -25.63 -4.45 -12.52
N THR A 126 -26.91 -4.79 -12.30
CA THR A 126 -27.47 -6.15 -12.37
C THR A 126 -26.80 -7.19 -11.50
N ALA A 127 -26.17 -6.77 -10.40
CA ALA A 127 -25.31 -7.63 -9.59
C ALA A 127 -24.21 -8.34 -10.40
N SER A 128 -23.80 -7.81 -11.55
CA SER A 128 -22.83 -8.47 -12.44
C SER A 128 -21.47 -8.70 -11.80
N ILE A 129 -21.17 -7.98 -10.71
CA ILE A 129 -19.99 -8.25 -9.88
C ILE A 129 -19.97 -9.69 -9.32
N THR A 130 -21.12 -10.35 -9.20
CA THR A 130 -21.24 -11.75 -8.77
C THR A 130 -20.85 -12.75 -9.85
N LEU A 131 -20.63 -12.35 -11.10
CA LEU A 131 -20.14 -13.25 -12.15
C LEU A 131 -18.68 -13.66 -11.93
N PHE A 132 -17.98 -12.96 -11.04
CA PHE A 132 -16.57 -13.16 -10.73
C PHE A 132 -16.39 -13.82 -9.36
N ASP A 133 -15.42 -14.71 -9.24
CA ASP A 133 -15.03 -15.26 -7.95
C ASP A 133 -14.32 -14.21 -7.07
N ALA A 134 -14.00 -14.55 -5.82
CA ALA A 134 -13.39 -13.60 -4.88
C ALA A 134 -12.02 -13.05 -5.36
N ALA A 135 -11.20 -13.88 -6.02
CA ALA A 135 -9.89 -13.46 -6.51
C ALA A 135 -10.03 -12.57 -7.75
N GLU A 136 -10.94 -12.94 -8.65
CA GLU A 136 -11.27 -12.16 -9.84
C GLU A 136 -11.87 -10.79 -9.48
N ARG A 137 -12.76 -10.73 -8.47
CA ARG A 137 -13.31 -9.46 -7.95
C ARG A 137 -12.23 -8.56 -7.38
N ALA A 138 -11.34 -9.10 -6.54
CA ALA A 138 -10.24 -8.33 -5.96
C ALA A 138 -9.34 -7.71 -7.06
N ALA A 139 -9.00 -8.50 -8.09
CA ALA A 139 -8.23 -8.03 -9.23
C ALA A 139 -8.99 -6.98 -10.06
N LEU A 140 -10.29 -7.20 -10.30
CA LEU A 140 -11.15 -6.27 -11.03
C LEU A 140 -11.25 -4.92 -10.29
N LEU A 141 -11.58 -4.92 -9.00
CA LEU A 141 -11.72 -3.71 -8.19
C LEU A 141 -10.42 -2.91 -8.15
N THR A 142 -9.28 -3.58 -7.96
CA THR A 142 -7.95 -2.94 -7.99
C THR A 142 -7.69 -2.26 -9.34
N ARG A 143 -8.04 -2.92 -10.45
CA ARG A 143 -7.90 -2.31 -11.78
C ARG A 143 -8.84 -1.14 -11.98
N LEU A 144 -10.10 -1.24 -11.57
CA LEU A 144 -11.09 -0.17 -11.70
C LEU A 144 -10.71 1.06 -10.90
N LEU A 145 -10.08 0.89 -9.73
CA LEU A 145 -9.52 1.99 -8.94
C LEU A 145 -8.57 2.84 -9.80
N THR A 146 -7.71 2.22 -10.61
CA THR A 146 -6.76 2.93 -11.49
C THR A 146 -7.41 3.63 -12.70
N ARG A 147 -8.68 3.34 -12.99
CA ARG A 147 -9.42 3.95 -14.12
C ARG A 147 -10.21 5.19 -13.69
N LEU A 148 -10.53 5.30 -12.41
CA LEU A 148 -11.19 6.46 -11.84
C LEU A 148 -10.21 7.61 -11.62
N ARG A 149 -10.69 8.83 -11.79
CA ARG A 149 -9.97 10.03 -11.33
C ARG A 149 -9.92 10.07 -9.78
N PRO A 150 -9.00 10.84 -9.18
CA PRO A 150 -9.05 11.10 -7.74
C PRO A 150 -10.43 11.60 -7.28
N GLY A 151 -10.96 11.01 -6.21
CA GLY A 151 -12.32 11.30 -5.71
C GLY A 151 -13.48 10.81 -6.59
N GLY A 152 -13.18 10.04 -7.66
CA GLY A 152 -14.16 9.37 -8.51
C GLY A 152 -14.97 8.32 -7.75
N THR A 153 -16.09 7.87 -8.31
CA THR A 153 -17.05 7.01 -7.61
C THR A 153 -17.23 5.68 -8.30
N ILE A 154 -17.14 4.57 -7.57
CA ILE A 154 -17.67 3.28 -8.02
C ILE A 154 -19.07 3.09 -7.45
N ALA A 155 -20.01 2.65 -8.29
CA ALA A 155 -21.35 2.30 -7.89
C ALA A 155 -21.70 0.93 -8.42
N LEU A 156 -22.18 0.05 -7.55
CA LEU A 156 -22.52 -1.30 -7.94
C LEU A 156 -23.77 -1.78 -7.21
N THR A 157 -24.49 -2.69 -7.83
CA THR A 157 -25.56 -3.40 -7.14
C THR A 157 -25.07 -4.77 -6.73
N VAL A 158 -25.54 -5.23 -5.57
CA VAL A 158 -25.32 -6.59 -5.08
C VAL A 158 -26.65 -7.20 -4.71
N ARG A 159 -26.73 -8.50 -4.94
CA ARG A 159 -27.89 -9.31 -4.59
C ARG A 159 -27.41 -10.38 -3.62
N THR A 160 -28.05 -10.48 -2.46
CA THR A 160 -27.92 -11.69 -1.65
C THR A 160 -28.93 -12.70 -2.17
N PRO A 161 -28.52 -13.82 -2.78
CA PRO A 161 -29.45 -14.89 -3.13
C PRO A 161 -30.08 -15.44 -1.83
N HIS A 162 -31.30 -15.95 -1.92
CA HIS A 162 -31.85 -16.77 -0.84
C HIS A 162 -31.02 -18.06 -0.73
N LEU A 163 -30.34 -18.28 0.40
CA LEU A 163 -29.49 -19.46 0.62
C LEU A 163 -30.16 -20.48 1.54
N ALA A 164 -30.38 -21.67 1.00
CA ALA A 164 -30.23 -22.98 1.66
C ALA A 164 -30.51 -24.07 0.62
N GLY A 165 -29.52 -24.87 0.20
CA GLY A 165 -29.59 -26.16 -0.53
C GLY A 165 -30.74 -26.50 -1.50
N GLU A 166 -31.51 -25.54 -2.01
CA GLU A 166 -32.80 -25.75 -2.67
C GLU A 166 -32.73 -25.39 -4.14
N ARG A 167 -33.26 -26.28 -4.99
CA ARG A 167 -33.56 -25.99 -6.38
C ARG A 167 -34.88 -25.23 -6.45
N ARG A 168 -34.87 -24.08 -7.12
CA ARG A 168 -36.07 -23.27 -7.32
C ARG A 168 -36.46 -23.23 -8.79
N GLU A 169 -37.75 -23.39 -9.06
CA GLU A 169 -38.33 -23.17 -10.39
C GLU A 169 -39.26 -21.96 -10.34
N ILE A 170 -39.00 -20.98 -11.21
CA ILE A 170 -39.75 -19.73 -11.35
C ILE A 170 -40.37 -19.74 -12.74
N GLU A 171 -41.70 -19.74 -12.82
CA GLU A 171 -42.41 -19.56 -14.09
C GLU A 171 -42.54 -18.05 -14.36
N VAL A 172 -42.00 -17.61 -15.50
CA VAL A 172 -41.91 -16.17 -15.85
C VAL A 172 -43.06 -15.75 -16.75
N ASP A 173 -43.34 -16.54 -17.79
CA ASP A 173 -44.45 -16.34 -18.75
C ASP A 173 -44.78 -17.68 -19.46
N GLU A 174 -45.83 -17.73 -20.29
CA GLU A 174 -46.20 -18.92 -21.08
C GLU A 174 -45.06 -19.33 -22.04
N GLY A 175 -44.21 -20.25 -21.58
CA GLY A 175 -43.09 -20.80 -22.35
C GLY A 175 -41.68 -20.41 -21.86
N LEU A 176 -41.55 -19.66 -20.75
CA LEU A 176 -40.27 -19.36 -20.12
C LEU A 176 -40.24 -19.80 -18.65
N ARG A 177 -39.22 -20.57 -18.28
CA ARG A 177 -39.01 -21.05 -16.91
C ARG A 177 -37.56 -20.83 -16.47
N ILE A 178 -37.35 -20.34 -15.27
CA ILE A 178 -36.01 -20.17 -14.69
C ILE A 178 -35.83 -21.21 -13.60
N VAL A 179 -34.74 -21.97 -13.68
CA VAL A 179 -34.31 -22.88 -12.61
C VAL A 179 -33.02 -22.35 -12.01
N GLU A 180 -33.03 -22.16 -10.69
CA GLU A 180 -31.89 -21.67 -9.92
C GLU A 180 -31.39 -22.78 -8.97
N GLU A 181 -30.09 -23.03 -8.99
CA GLU A 181 -29.42 -24.07 -8.20
C GLU A 181 -28.18 -23.48 -7.52
N SER A 182 -28.01 -23.73 -6.23
CA SER A 182 -26.87 -23.24 -5.45
C SER A 182 -26.05 -24.41 -4.89
N ASP A 183 -24.73 -24.28 -4.91
CA ASP A 183 -23.80 -25.17 -4.22
C ASP A 183 -23.23 -24.46 -2.99
N GLU A 184 -23.64 -24.92 -1.81
CA GLU A 184 -23.19 -24.34 -0.52
C GLU A 184 -21.69 -24.51 -0.28
N ALA A 185 -21.05 -25.57 -0.81
CA ALA A 185 -19.65 -25.85 -0.56
C ALA A 185 -18.74 -24.89 -1.35
N THR A 186 -19.17 -24.49 -2.56
CA THR A 186 -18.39 -23.61 -3.44
C THR A 186 -18.90 -22.18 -3.46
N GLY A 187 -20.10 -21.91 -2.93
CA GLY A 187 -20.77 -20.62 -3.02
C GLY A 187 -21.19 -20.24 -4.44
N ARG A 188 -21.17 -21.20 -5.38
CA ARG A 188 -21.55 -21.03 -6.78
C ARG A 188 -23.06 -21.17 -6.94
N HIS A 189 -23.63 -20.32 -7.79
CA HIS A 189 -25.04 -20.30 -8.12
C HIS A 189 -25.23 -20.35 -9.64
N ARG A 190 -26.02 -21.31 -10.11
CA ARG A 190 -26.36 -21.46 -11.53
C ARG A 190 -27.81 -21.10 -11.77
N SER A 191 -28.03 -20.20 -12.72
CA SER A 191 -29.36 -19.87 -13.23
C SER A 191 -29.51 -20.43 -14.64
N THR A 192 -30.54 -21.23 -14.88
CA THR A 192 -30.85 -21.84 -16.18
C THR A 192 -32.24 -21.40 -16.64
N VAL A 193 -32.30 -20.72 -17.79
CA VAL A 193 -33.55 -20.31 -18.43
C VAL A 193 -33.94 -21.35 -19.48
N PHE A 194 -35.14 -21.90 -19.35
CA PHE A 194 -35.77 -22.80 -20.30
C PHE A 194 -36.76 -22.04 -21.18
N GLU A 195 -36.57 -22.10 -22.49
CA GLU A 195 -37.46 -21.51 -23.50
C GLU A 195 -38.18 -22.61 -24.28
N ARG A 196 -39.51 -22.52 -24.39
CA ARG A 196 -40.32 -23.46 -25.15
C ARG A 196 -40.38 -23.06 -26.62
N GLY A 197 -39.68 -23.81 -27.47
CA GLY A 197 -39.69 -23.60 -28.92
C GLY A 197 -40.99 -24.06 -29.60
N GLY A 198 -41.21 -23.58 -30.84
CA GLY A 198 -42.46 -23.79 -31.61
C GLY A 198 -42.86 -25.24 -31.93
N ALA A 199 -41.98 -26.22 -31.70
CA ALA A 199 -42.27 -27.65 -31.84
C ALA A 199 -42.53 -28.38 -30.50
N GLY A 200 -42.69 -27.63 -29.40
CA GLY A 200 -42.88 -28.18 -28.05
C GLY A 200 -41.61 -28.71 -27.38
N ARG A 201 -40.43 -28.45 -27.96
CA ARG A 201 -39.12 -28.76 -27.36
C ARG A 201 -38.62 -27.58 -26.53
N TRP A 202 -38.00 -27.87 -25.39
CA TRP A 202 -37.36 -26.87 -24.54
C TRP A 202 -35.89 -26.71 -24.93
N ALA A 203 -35.44 -25.46 -25.05
CA ALA A 203 -34.03 -25.07 -25.07
C ALA A 203 -33.64 -24.56 -23.68
N ALA A 204 -32.37 -24.71 -23.29
CA ALA A 204 -31.88 -24.30 -21.98
C ALA A 204 -30.63 -23.41 -22.13
N TYR A 205 -30.62 -22.27 -21.42
CA TYR A 205 -29.53 -21.31 -21.44
C TYR A 205 -29.08 -21.01 -20.01
N SER A 206 -27.78 -21.05 -19.72
CA SER A 206 -27.30 -20.98 -18.33
C SER A 206 -26.20 -19.94 -18.10
N VAL A 207 -26.11 -19.47 -16.86
CA VAL A 207 -25.03 -18.63 -16.34
C VAL A 207 -24.66 -19.06 -14.92
N ASP A 208 -23.37 -18.99 -14.61
CA ASP A 208 -22.85 -19.18 -13.26
C ASP A 208 -22.50 -17.84 -12.61
N SER A 209 -22.76 -17.74 -11.32
CA SER A 209 -22.45 -16.59 -10.46
C SER A 209 -22.03 -17.08 -9.08
N PHE A 210 -21.62 -16.15 -8.20
CA PHE A 210 -21.15 -16.42 -6.86
C PHE A 210 -21.95 -15.60 -5.85
N VAL A 211 -22.17 -16.19 -4.67
CA VAL A 211 -22.80 -15.49 -3.56
C VAL A 211 -21.90 -14.35 -3.11
N LEU A 212 -22.43 -13.12 -3.10
CA LEU A 212 -21.75 -11.95 -2.56
C LEU A 212 -22.69 -11.15 -1.65
N PRO A 213 -22.65 -11.40 -0.33
CA PRO A 213 -23.43 -10.61 0.62
C PRO A 213 -22.95 -9.14 0.61
N PRO A 214 -23.83 -8.15 0.81
CA PRO A 214 -23.46 -6.73 0.83
C PRO A 214 -22.32 -6.39 1.79
N ALA A 215 -22.27 -7.01 2.96
CA ALA A 215 -21.19 -6.81 3.92
C ALA A 215 -19.82 -7.27 3.38
N LEU A 216 -19.79 -8.37 2.62
CA LEU A 216 -18.56 -8.85 1.99
C LEU A 216 -18.15 -7.94 0.83
N ALA A 217 -19.12 -7.47 0.03
CA ALA A 217 -18.84 -6.50 -1.04
C ALA A 217 -18.23 -5.20 -0.51
N VAL A 218 -18.74 -4.68 0.63
CA VAL A 218 -18.16 -3.53 1.33
C VAL A 218 -16.72 -3.82 1.74
N ALA A 219 -16.47 -4.94 2.40
CA ALA A 219 -15.12 -5.33 2.82
C ALA A 219 -14.15 -5.55 1.65
N GLU A 220 -14.64 -5.97 0.48
CA GLU A 220 -13.84 -6.08 -0.74
C GLU A 220 -13.53 -4.70 -1.36
N LEU A 221 -14.47 -3.75 -1.31
CA LEU A 221 -14.25 -2.37 -1.73
C LEU A 221 -13.23 -1.65 -0.85
N GLU A 222 -13.31 -1.82 0.48
CA GLU A 222 -12.34 -1.25 1.44
C GLU A 222 -10.94 -1.82 1.19
N ARG A 223 -10.83 -3.14 1.04
CA ARG A 223 -9.55 -3.81 0.72
C ARG A 223 -8.96 -3.36 -0.62
N ALA A 224 -9.81 -2.98 -1.58
CA ALA A 224 -9.38 -2.43 -2.85
C ALA A 224 -9.01 -0.94 -2.80
N GLY A 225 -9.17 -0.26 -1.65
CA GLY A 225 -8.77 1.14 -1.47
C GLY A 225 -9.86 2.18 -1.72
N PHE A 226 -11.14 1.79 -1.67
CA PHE A 226 -12.27 2.72 -1.73
C PHE A 226 -12.72 3.17 -0.32
N GLU A 227 -13.20 4.41 -0.21
CA GLU A 227 -13.68 5.07 1.02
C GLU A 227 -15.12 5.59 0.88
N ALA A 228 -15.68 6.14 1.97
CA ALA A 228 -17.02 6.77 2.01
C ALA A 228 -18.13 5.87 1.45
N ILE A 229 -18.22 4.65 1.97
CA ILE A 229 -19.11 3.62 1.44
C ILE A 229 -20.54 3.87 1.93
N GLU A 230 -21.43 4.20 1.01
CA GLU A 230 -22.86 4.32 1.29
C GLU A 230 -23.60 3.07 0.82
N ARG A 231 -24.55 2.63 1.64
CA ARG A 231 -25.42 1.48 1.36
C ARG A 231 -26.87 1.91 1.32
N ARG A 232 -27.57 1.53 0.27
CA ARG A 232 -29.00 1.77 0.14
C ARG A 232 -29.72 0.50 -0.30
N ARG A 233 -30.71 0.07 0.47
CA ARG A 233 -31.62 -1.00 0.04
C ARG A 233 -32.53 -0.48 -1.06
N ILE A 234 -32.53 -1.17 -2.20
CA ILE A 234 -33.28 -0.72 -3.40
C ILE A 234 -34.49 -1.59 -3.70
N ARG A 235 -34.45 -2.89 -3.36
CA ARG A 235 -35.56 -3.83 -3.62
C ARG A 235 -35.48 -5.05 -2.73
N ARG A 236 -36.65 -5.60 -2.42
CA ARG A 236 -36.84 -6.98 -1.93
C ARG A 236 -37.94 -7.61 -2.78
N ASP A 237 -37.64 -8.73 -3.42
CA ASP A 237 -38.65 -9.52 -4.11
C ASP A 237 -38.50 -11.00 -3.78
N ALA A 238 -39.19 -11.86 -4.55
CA ALA A 238 -39.11 -13.29 -4.34
C ALA A 238 -37.70 -13.84 -4.63
N ALA A 239 -36.85 -13.15 -5.40
CA ALA A 239 -35.51 -13.59 -5.82
C ALA A 239 -34.37 -13.10 -4.89
N GLY A 240 -34.60 -12.11 -4.04
CA GLY A 240 -33.63 -11.70 -3.01
C GLY A 240 -33.77 -10.25 -2.55
N GLU A 241 -32.83 -9.84 -1.69
CA GLU A 241 -32.63 -8.44 -1.32
C GLU A 241 -31.49 -7.84 -2.15
N TYR A 242 -31.78 -6.70 -2.79
CA TYR A 242 -30.83 -5.95 -3.59
C TYR A 242 -30.40 -4.69 -2.82
N GLU A 243 -29.09 -4.47 -2.78
CA GLU A 243 -28.49 -3.24 -2.24
C GLU A 243 -27.69 -2.53 -3.33
N PHE A 244 -27.80 -1.21 -3.34
CA PHE A 244 -26.98 -0.30 -4.10
C PHE A 244 -25.86 0.20 -3.19
N LEU A 245 -24.62 0.00 -3.65
CA LEU A 245 -23.41 0.39 -2.97
C LEU A 245 -22.74 1.49 -3.79
N THR A 246 -22.34 2.57 -3.12
CA THR A 246 -21.43 3.57 -3.71
C THR A 246 -20.21 3.73 -2.83
N ALA A 247 -19.05 3.79 -3.44
CA ALA A 247 -17.79 4.06 -2.76
C ALA A 247 -16.97 5.04 -3.60
N ARG A 248 -16.11 5.83 -2.95
CA ARG A 248 -15.25 6.80 -3.62
C ARG A 248 -13.82 6.31 -3.63
N VAL A 249 -13.06 6.64 -4.67
CA VAL A 249 -11.60 6.56 -4.59
C VAL A 249 -11.20 7.43 -3.43
N ALA A 250 -10.44 6.87 -2.48
CA ALA A 250 -9.83 7.64 -1.42
C ALA A 250 -9.26 8.93 -2.02
N GLU A 251 -9.69 10.10 -1.54
CA GLU A 251 -8.97 11.31 -1.89
C GLU A 251 -7.58 11.11 -1.28
N LEU A 252 -6.62 10.75 -2.12
CA LEU A 252 -5.22 10.97 -1.82
C LEU A 252 -5.06 12.49 -1.70
N ARG A 253 -5.47 13.05 -0.56
CA ARG A 253 -4.80 14.20 0.03
C ARG A 253 -3.43 13.67 0.39
N SER A 254 -2.60 13.63 -0.64
CA SER A 254 -1.24 13.20 -0.50
C SER A 254 -0.63 14.17 0.51
N PRO A 255 -0.13 13.70 1.66
CA PRO A 255 0.67 14.55 2.54
C PRO A 255 1.89 15.12 1.78
N TYR A 256 2.18 14.60 0.59
CA TYR A 256 3.22 15.08 -0.30
C TYR A 256 2.88 16.34 -1.11
N ILE A 257 1.67 16.91 -1.05
CA ILE A 257 1.41 18.24 -1.64
C ILE A 257 2.38 19.27 -1.02
N GLU A 258 2.76 19.09 0.24
CA GLU A 258 3.76 19.89 0.94
C GLU A 258 5.12 19.98 0.21
N PHE A 259 5.57 18.92 -0.46
CA PHE A 259 6.83 18.94 -1.21
C PHE A 259 6.76 19.79 -2.48
N PHE A 260 5.56 19.96 -3.05
CA PHE A 260 5.33 20.77 -4.24
C PHE A 260 4.78 22.17 -3.91
N THR A 261 4.39 22.40 -2.66
CA THR A 261 4.17 23.72 -2.09
C THR A 261 5.52 24.42 -2.03
N PRO A 262 5.75 25.50 -2.81
CA PRO A 262 7.02 26.21 -2.75
C PRO A 262 7.23 26.72 -1.32
N SER A 263 8.46 26.67 -0.80
CA SER A 263 8.75 27.02 0.60
C SER A 263 8.19 28.39 1.00
N SER A 264 8.17 29.35 0.08
CA SER A 264 7.60 30.69 0.27
C SER A 264 6.09 30.71 0.56
N ALA A 265 5.34 29.68 0.18
CA ALA A 265 3.90 29.59 0.41
C ALA A 265 3.55 29.23 1.87
N TRP A 266 4.51 28.74 2.65
CA TRP A 266 4.33 28.53 4.09
C TRP A 266 4.30 29.84 4.88
N GLY A 267 4.88 30.90 4.33
CA GLY A 267 4.85 32.26 4.89
C GLY A 267 5.29 32.28 6.35
N ARG A 268 4.33 32.54 7.25
CA ARG A 268 4.56 32.61 8.71
C ARG A 268 5.02 31.28 9.33
N LEU A 269 4.72 30.16 8.68
CA LEU A 269 4.98 28.80 9.16
C LEU A 269 6.22 28.16 8.51
N GLU A 270 7.02 28.95 7.79
CA GLU A 270 8.31 28.51 7.28
C GLU A 270 9.30 28.31 8.44
N ALA A 271 9.92 27.13 8.55
CA ALA A 271 10.96 26.87 9.53
C ALA A 271 12.25 27.60 9.16
N VAL A 272 12.78 28.42 10.06
CA VAL A 272 13.94 29.31 9.79
C VAL A 272 15.18 28.97 10.61
N ARG A 273 15.01 28.30 11.74
CA ARG A 273 16.11 27.92 12.63
C ARG A 273 15.76 26.67 13.42
N ALA A 274 16.76 25.88 13.78
CA ALA A 274 16.62 24.78 14.72
C ALA A 274 17.83 24.70 15.66
N THR A 275 17.62 24.40 16.94
CA THR A 275 18.68 24.27 17.94
C THR A 275 18.25 23.29 19.02
N GLY A 276 19.13 22.35 19.37
CA GLY A 276 18.82 21.30 20.34
C GLY A 276 17.63 20.46 19.87
N VAL A 277 16.48 20.61 20.52
CA VAL A 277 15.26 19.84 20.21
C VAL A 277 14.12 20.73 19.69
N ARG A 278 14.43 21.97 19.32
CA ARG A 278 13.45 23.00 18.96
C ARG A 278 13.63 23.49 17.54
N VAL A 279 12.51 23.85 16.92
CA VAL A 279 12.42 24.48 15.60
C VAL A 279 11.69 25.81 15.76
N GLU A 280 12.27 26.88 15.22
CA GLU A 280 11.72 28.23 15.19
C GLU A 280 11.20 28.54 13.78
N PHE A 281 10.05 29.21 13.71
CA PHE A 281 9.36 29.58 12.49
C PHE A 281 9.45 31.08 12.20
N ALA A 282 9.18 31.48 10.96
CA ALA A 282 9.31 32.84 10.48
C ALA A 282 8.45 33.88 11.24
N ASP A 283 7.39 33.44 11.94
CA ASP A 283 6.57 34.30 12.79
C ASP A 283 7.05 34.43 14.24
N GLY A 284 8.20 33.83 14.58
CA GLY A 284 8.79 33.82 15.91
C GLY A 284 8.22 32.76 16.84
N SER A 285 7.29 31.92 16.36
CA SER A 285 6.85 30.75 17.13
C SER A 285 7.91 29.66 17.16
N GLU A 286 7.85 28.80 18.18
CA GLU A 286 8.78 27.69 18.37
C GLU A 286 8.02 26.42 18.74
N ALA A 287 8.46 25.28 18.21
CA ALA A 287 7.93 23.97 18.53
C ALA A 287 9.02 22.98 18.97
N LEU A 288 8.66 22.11 19.91
CA LEU A 288 9.46 20.93 20.27
C LEU A 288 9.36 19.88 19.16
N CYS A 289 10.50 19.41 18.66
CA CYS A 289 10.57 18.45 17.58
C CYS A 289 10.60 17.01 18.10
N ALA A 290 9.42 16.39 18.15
CA ALA A 290 9.29 14.98 18.48
C ALA A 290 9.51 14.07 17.25
N THR A 291 10.07 14.56 16.15
CA THR A 291 10.34 13.77 14.93
C THR A 291 11.83 13.67 14.59
N SER A 292 12.69 14.40 15.31
CA SER A 292 14.11 14.57 14.97
C SER A 292 14.31 14.94 13.51
N GLY A 293 13.53 15.91 13.00
CA GLY A 293 13.44 16.21 11.57
C GLY A 293 12.58 15.17 10.86
N LEU A 294 13.20 14.34 10.05
CA LEU A 294 12.58 13.13 9.50
C LEU A 294 13.39 11.91 9.97
N TRP A 295 13.40 11.74 11.30
CA TRP A 295 14.07 10.66 12.02
C TRP A 295 15.60 10.66 11.85
N ASN A 296 16.21 11.82 11.63
CA ASN A 296 17.63 11.96 11.28
C ASN A 296 18.49 12.68 12.33
N ALA A 297 17.94 13.62 13.09
CA ALA A 297 18.70 14.42 14.06
C ALA A 297 18.75 13.78 15.47
N ASN A 298 19.30 12.55 15.61
CA ASN A 298 19.36 11.84 16.89
C ASN A 298 20.14 12.58 17.99
N LEU A 299 21.15 13.38 17.66
CA LEU A 299 21.90 14.23 18.62
C LEU A 299 21.21 15.58 18.87
N GLY A 300 20.08 15.85 18.21
CA GLY A 300 19.46 17.17 18.13
C GLY A 300 20.13 18.07 17.08
N TYR A 301 19.55 19.25 16.91
CA TYR A 301 19.95 20.25 15.94
C TYR A 301 21.15 21.08 16.41
N GLY A 302 22.03 21.42 15.47
CA GLY A 302 23.12 22.37 15.71
C GLY A 302 24.29 21.83 16.53
N ASN A 303 24.59 20.51 16.43
CA ASN A 303 25.77 19.96 17.10
C ASN A 303 27.06 20.63 16.56
N PRO A 304 27.85 21.31 17.41
CA PRO A 304 29.00 22.09 16.97
C PRO A 304 30.18 21.23 16.50
N ALA A 305 30.35 20.03 17.06
CA ALA A 305 31.45 19.13 16.67
C ALA A 305 31.23 18.57 15.26
N VAL A 306 30.01 18.13 14.95
CA VAL A 306 29.64 17.67 13.60
C VAL A 306 29.77 18.81 12.58
N ALA A 307 29.29 20.01 12.92
CA ALA A 307 29.41 21.18 12.03
C ALA A 307 30.87 21.54 11.74
N ALA A 308 31.74 21.57 12.76
CA ALA A 308 33.16 21.87 12.60
C ALA A 308 33.90 20.83 11.74
N ALA A 309 33.58 19.54 11.92
CA ALA A 309 34.18 18.47 11.11
C ALA A 309 33.83 18.61 9.62
N ILE A 310 32.58 18.96 9.31
CA ILE A 310 32.10 19.20 7.94
C ILE A 310 32.79 20.44 7.34
N ASP A 311 32.87 21.55 8.08
CA ASP A 311 33.56 22.77 7.61
C ASP A 311 35.03 22.47 7.27
N GLY A 312 35.73 21.75 8.16
CA GLY A 312 37.12 21.34 7.94
C GLY A 312 37.29 20.52 6.66
N ALA A 313 36.47 19.47 6.48
CA ALA A 313 36.53 18.61 5.30
C ALA A 313 36.22 19.36 3.99
N ASN A 314 35.26 20.28 4.03
CA ASN A 314 34.92 21.12 2.88
C ASN A 314 36.08 22.05 2.48
N ARG A 315 36.81 22.59 3.46
CA ARG A 315 37.97 23.46 3.21
C ARG A 315 39.18 22.68 2.72
N GLU A 316 39.40 21.48 3.23
CA GLU A 316 40.58 20.68 2.89
C GLU A 316 40.46 20.00 1.52
N ALA A 317 39.32 19.37 1.23
CA ALA A 317 39.19 18.51 0.06
C ALA A 317 37.98 18.85 -0.82
N SER A 318 36.82 19.21 -0.23
CA SER A 318 35.51 19.42 -0.88
C SER A 318 34.95 18.24 -1.71
N THR A 319 35.79 17.45 -2.37
CA THR A 319 35.45 16.25 -3.14
C THR A 319 36.68 15.35 -3.33
N LEU A 320 36.51 14.04 -3.15
CA LEU A 320 37.51 13.02 -3.46
C LEU A 320 36.75 11.79 -4.01
N PRO A 321 36.84 11.48 -5.31
CA PRO A 321 36.05 10.41 -5.90
C PRO A 321 36.57 9.03 -5.50
N LEU A 322 35.65 8.08 -5.29
CA LEU A 322 35.97 6.67 -5.00
C LEU A 322 36.08 5.79 -6.26
N PHE A 323 35.95 6.38 -7.45
CA PHE A 323 36.18 5.65 -8.70
C PHE A 323 37.68 5.45 -8.92
N ARG A 324 38.14 4.19 -8.95
CA ARG A 324 39.51 3.76 -9.30
C ARG A 324 40.63 4.13 -8.32
N ARG A 325 40.32 4.85 -7.23
CA ARG A 325 41.25 5.29 -6.17
C ARG A 325 40.50 5.35 -4.83
N GLY A 326 41.25 5.31 -3.73
CA GLY A 326 40.69 5.48 -2.37
C GLY A 326 40.71 6.93 -1.89
N SER A 327 39.96 7.20 -0.83
CA SER A 327 39.94 8.48 -0.09
C SER A 327 40.29 8.21 1.38
N SER A 328 41.12 9.05 1.99
CA SER A 328 41.44 8.95 3.42
C SER A 328 40.20 9.14 4.28
N TYR A 329 39.33 10.09 3.92
CA TYR A 329 38.05 10.34 4.57
C TYR A 329 37.13 9.11 4.53
N ALA A 330 36.99 8.50 3.34
CA ALA A 330 36.17 7.30 3.18
C ALA A 330 36.75 6.09 3.93
N ARG A 331 38.07 5.90 3.89
CA ARG A 331 38.73 4.82 4.64
C ARG A 331 38.52 4.98 6.15
N LEU A 332 38.74 6.18 6.69
CA LEU A 332 38.59 6.45 8.13
C LEU A 332 37.12 6.32 8.57
N ALA A 333 36.17 6.80 7.77
CA ALA A 333 34.75 6.63 8.07
C ALA A 333 34.33 5.15 8.02
N ALA A 334 34.90 4.35 7.11
CA ALA A 334 34.61 2.92 7.02
C ALA A 334 35.19 2.19 8.24
N GLU A 335 36.44 2.47 8.61
CA GLU A 335 37.06 1.96 9.83
C GLU A 335 36.18 2.28 11.05
N ARG A 336 35.75 3.53 11.18
CA ARG A 336 34.91 3.99 12.29
C ARG A 336 33.55 3.30 12.36
N LEU A 337 32.88 3.10 11.22
CA LEU A 337 31.63 2.38 11.14
C LEU A 337 31.79 0.90 11.53
N LEU A 338 32.86 0.25 11.06
CA LEU A 338 33.15 -1.15 11.39
C LEU A 338 33.50 -1.32 12.87
N ASP A 339 34.22 -0.38 13.47
CA ASP A 339 34.47 -0.36 14.92
C ASP A 339 33.16 -0.16 15.70
N PHE A 340 32.30 0.75 15.25
CA PHE A 340 31.03 1.03 15.93
C PHE A 340 30.05 -0.14 15.85
N THR A 341 30.01 -0.88 14.74
CA THR A 341 29.08 -2.00 14.49
C THR A 341 29.61 -3.37 14.93
N GLY A 342 30.92 -3.49 15.11
CA GLY A 342 31.61 -4.74 15.45
C GLY A 342 32.28 -5.38 14.22
N ARG A 343 33.62 -5.45 14.25
CA ARG A 343 34.45 -6.04 13.17
C ARG A 343 34.31 -7.56 13.01
N ASP A 344 33.71 -8.21 14.00
CA ASP A 344 33.33 -9.62 13.95
C ASP A 344 32.08 -9.85 13.09
N ARG A 345 31.25 -8.81 12.89
CA ARG A 345 29.98 -8.88 12.15
C ARG A 345 30.12 -8.38 10.71
N PHE A 346 30.76 -7.24 10.53
CA PHE A 346 30.93 -6.60 9.22
C PHE A 346 32.40 -6.38 8.89
N ASP A 347 32.73 -6.40 7.61
CA ASP A 347 34.11 -6.38 7.12
C ASP A 347 34.36 -5.33 6.02
N ALA A 348 33.31 -4.85 5.36
CA ALA A 348 33.42 -3.81 4.33
C ALA A 348 32.24 -2.82 4.38
N VAL A 349 32.47 -1.63 3.82
CA VAL A 349 31.46 -0.57 3.70
C VAL A 349 31.37 -0.13 2.24
N LEU A 350 30.15 -0.14 1.70
CA LEU A 350 29.81 0.50 0.44
C LEU A 350 29.01 1.77 0.71
N TYR A 351 29.47 2.91 0.21
CA TYR A 351 28.79 4.19 0.40
C TYR A 351 27.73 4.46 -0.67
N SER A 352 26.72 5.22 -0.27
CA SER A 352 25.66 5.76 -1.12
C SER A 352 25.26 7.17 -0.61
N THR A 353 24.39 7.88 -1.34
CA THR A 353 23.95 9.24 -1.00
C THR A 353 22.60 9.29 -0.28
N SER A 354 21.80 8.22 -0.33
CA SER A 354 20.50 8.16 0.34
C SER A 354 20.11 6.73 0.72
N GLY A 355 19.18 6.57 1.67
CA GLY A 355 18.61 5.26 2.00
C GLY A 355 18.04 4.55 0.76
N SER A 356 17.21 5.22 -0.04
CA SER A 356 16.62 4.64 -1.27
C SER A 356 17.69 4.13 -2.25
N SER A 357 18.72 4.93 -2.49
CA SER A 357 19.82 4.55 -3.39
C SER A 357 20.66 3.39 -2.84
N ALA A 358 20.84 3.34 -1.51
CA ALA A 358 21.49 2.21 -0.85
C ALA A 358 20.65 0.93 -0.93
N LEU A 359 19.32 1.01 -0.86
CA LEU A 359 18.44 -0.14 -1.05
C LEU A 359 18.46 -0.63 -2.51
N ASP A 360 18.46 0.26 -3.49
CA ASP A 360 18.68 -0.10 -4.91
C ASP A 360 20.01 -0.86 -5.08
N ALA A 361 21.07 -0.39 -4.42
CA ALA A 361 22.38 -1.04 -4.43
C ALA A 361 22.37 -2.40 -3.71
N ALA A 362 21.67 -2.53 -2.58
CA ALA A 362 21.53 -3.77 -1.83
C ALA A 362 20.76 -4.84 -2.62
N ILE A 363 19.69 -4.46 -3.33
CA ILE A 363 18.97 -5.35 -4.24
C ILE A 363 19.90 -5.86 -5.34
N LYS A 364 20.65 -4.95 -5.96
CA LYS A 364 21.59 -5.29 -7.03
C LYS A 364 22.71 -6.19 -6.52
N LEU A 365 23.28 -5.87 -5.36
CA LEU A 365 24.32 -6.65 -4.72
C LEU A 365 23.82 -8.07 -4.40
N SER A 366 22.62 -8.19 -3.82
CA SER A 366 22.04 -9.49 -3.48
C SER A 366 21.90 -10.40 -4.70
N ARG A 367 21.40 -9.87 -5.82
CA ARG A 367 21.31 -10.62 -7.08
C ARG A 367 22.69 -10.93 -7.67
N HIS A 368 23.62 -9.99 -7.57
CA HIS A 368 24.98 -10.18 -8.06
C HIS A 368 25.70 -11.31 -7.32
N LEU A 369 25.60 -11.36 -5.99
CA LEU A 369 26.20 -12.40 -5.16
C LEU A 369 25.72 -13.80 -5.57
N HIS A 370 24.42 -13.97 -5.83
CA HIS A 370 23.89 -15.24 -6.34
C HIS A 370 24.34 -15.55 -7.78
N GLN A 371 24.38 -14.53 -8.65
CA GLN A 371 24.85 -14.70 -10.03
C GLN A 371 26.30 -15.22 -10.07
N VAL A 372 27.21 -14.62 -9.29
CA VAL A 372 28.61 -15.07 -9.24
C VAL A 372 28.78 -16.37 -8.45
N GLY A 373 27.87 -16.64 -7.50
CA GLY A 373 27.78 -17.92 -6.78
C GLY A 373 27.19 -19.07 -7.61
N GLY A 374 26.80 -18.85 -8.86
CA GLY A 374 26.30 -19.87 -9.78
C GLY A 374 24.78 -20.11 -9.76
N ASP A 375 24.00 -19.26 -9.07
CA ASP A 375 22.54 -19.34 -9.01
C ASP A 375 21.87 -18.04 -9.52
N PRO A 376 21.93 -17.75 -10.83
CA PRO A 376 21.36 -16.53 -11.41
C PRO A 376 19.82 -16.51 -11.40
N ALA A 377 19.15 -17.60 -11.01
CA ALA A 377 17.69 -17.67 -10.93
C ALA A 377 17.15 -16.95 -9.68
N ARG A 378 17.99 -16.74 -8.65
CA ARG A 378 17.66 -15.98 -7.45
C ARG A 378 17.56 -14.49 -7.74
N LYS A 379 16.34 -14.01 -7.90
CA LYS A 379 16.04 -12.62 -8.27
C LYS A 379 14.98 -11.97 -7.42
N ARG A 380 14.13 -12.76 -6.76
CA ARG A 380 13.02 -12.25 -5.95
C ARG A 380 13.55 -11.62 -4.67
N ILE A 381 12.91 -10.55 -4.25
CA ILE A 381 13.17 -9.89 -2.98
C ILE A 381 11.89 -9.98 -2.15
N LEU A 382 12.00 -10.55 -0.95
CA LEU A 382 10.91 -10.58 0.02
C LEU A 382 11.01 -9.34 0.91
N SER A 383 9.87 -8.71 1.19
CA SER A 383 9.70 -7.56 2.10
C SER A 383 8.34 -7.65 2.80
N PHE A 384 8.00 -6.66 3.63
CA PHE A 384 6.75 -6.67 4.39
C PHE A 384 5.70 -5.71 3.83
N ARG A 385 4.42 -6.04 3.98
CA ARG A 385 3.33 -5.07 3.78
C ARG A 385 3.46 -3.95 4.80
N GLY A 386 3.14 -2.72 4.39
CA GLY A 386 3.28 -1.53 5.24
C GLY A 386 4.71 -1.00 5.41
N SER A 387 5.75 -1.71 4.95
CA SER A 387 7.15 -1.24 5.03
C SER A 387 7.44 -0.05 4.12
N TYR A 388 8.56 0.65 4.37
CA TYR A 388 9.08 1.72 3.55
C TYR A 388 10.59 1.55 3.33
N HIS A 389 11.00 1.34 2.07
CA HIS A 389 12.39 1.13 1.68
C HIS A 389 12.94 2.26 0.80
N GLY A 390 12.10 3.24 0.45
CA GLY A 390 12.47 4.40 -0.38
C GLY A 390 11.55 4.65 -1.57
N MET A 391 11.94 5.63 -2.39
CA MET A 391 11.15 6.13 -3.54
C MET A 391 11.90 6.11 -4.88
N THR A 392 13.13 5.57 -4.95
CA THR A 392 13.73 5.19 -6.23
C THR A 392 12.94 4.03 -6.83
N MET A 393 12.92 3.85 -8.16
CA MET A 393 12.04 2.87 -8.81
C MET A 393 12.18 1.43 -8.27
N SER A 394 13.38 1.00 -7.87
CA SER A 394 13.58 -0.36 -7.31
C SER A 394 13.26 -0.42 -5.82
N ALA A 395 13.70 0.54 -5.01
CA ALA A 395 13.33 0.61 -3.60
C ALA A 395 11.81 0.78 -3.41
N MET A 396 11.16 1.58 -4.25
CA MET A 396 9.72 1.79 -4.26
C MET A 396 8.96 0.51 -4.62
N SER A 397 9.56 -0.38 -5.42
CA SER A 397 8.98 -1.70 -5.72
C SER A 397 9.07 -2.68 -4.55
N LEU A 398 9.84 -2.37 -3.51
CA LEU A 398 9.86 -3.11 -2.25
C LEU A 398 8.98 -2.48 -1.19
N THR A 399 8.93 -1.13 -1.14
CA THR A 399 8.05 -0.38 -0.22
C THR A 399 6.64 -1.00 -0.23
N GLY A 400 6.24 -1.52 0.92
CA GLY A 400 4.97 -2.23 1.13
C GLY A 400 3.80 -1.31 1.48
N ALA A 401 4.06 -0.04 1.80
CA ALA A 401 3.03 0.99 1.91
C ALA A 401 2.51 1.40 0.53
N ALA A 402 1.20 1.61 0.39
CA ALA A 402 0.58 2.09 -0.85
C ALA A 402 0.84 3.60 -1.03
N ILE A 403 1.95 3.96 -1.67
CA ILE A 403 2.43 5.34 -1.82
C ILE A 403 2.44 5.81 -3.28
N GLY A 404 1.60 5.21 -4.12
CA GLY A 404 1.45 5.61 -5.52
C GLY A 404 2.35 4.85 -6.50
N GLN A 405 2.73 3.61 -6.21
CA GLN A 405 3.49 2.74 -7.12
C GLN A 405 2.80 2.60 -8.48
N GLY A 406 1.48 2.37 -8.49
CA GLY A 406 0.69 2.10 -9.70
C GLY A 406 0.77 3.21 -10.76
N PRO A 407 0.50 4.49 -10.42
CA PRO A 407 0.63 5.62 -11.34
C PRO A 407 2.00 5.76 -12.04
N TYR A 408 3.08 5.27 -11.43
CA TYR A 408 4.43 5.34 -12.00
C TYR A 408 4.86 4.05 -12.73
N ALA A 409 3.98 3.05 -12.83
CA ALA A 409 4.26 1.75 -13.43
C ALA A 409 5.53 1.09 -12.84
N VAL A 410 5.68 1.17 -11.51
CA VAL A 410 6.78 0.52 -10.78
C VAL A 410 6.75 -1.00 -11.05
N ASP A 411 7.89 -1.59 -11.40
CA ASP A 411 7.99 -3.02 -11.67
C ASP A 411 8.11 -3.84 -10.38
N GLU A 412 7.00 -4.46 -9.99
CA GLU A 412 6.90 -5.28 -8.77
C GLU A 412 7.00 -6.79 -9.04
N ARG A 413 7.29 -7.23 -10.27
CA ARG A 413 7.31 -8.66 -10.64
C ARG A 413 8.33 -9.51 -9.86
N TRP A 414 9.36 -8.85 -9.33
CA TRP A 414 10.41 -9.48 -8.53
C TRP A 414 10.26 -9.24 -7.03
N SER A 415 9.15 -8.65 -6.60
CA SER A 415 8.86 -8.35 -5.21
C SER A 415 7.85 -9.34 -4.66
N VAL A 416 8.11 -9.89 -3.49
CA VAL A 416 7.15 -10.69 -2.72
C VAL A 416 6.91 -9.96 -1.40
N ARG A 417 5.65 -9.93 -0.96
CA ARG A 417 5.25 -9.26 0.28
C ARG A 417 4.36 -10.14 1.12
N ILE A 418 4.68 -10.20 2.41
CA ILE A 418 3.88 -10.84 3.47
C ILE A 418 3.68 -9.84 4.60
N ASP A 419 2.77 -10.12 5.52
CA ASP A 419 2.64 -9.32 6.73
C ASP A 419 3.82 -9.62 7.67
N HIS A 420 4.29 -8.59 8.38
CA HIS A 420 5.50 -8.66 9.21
C HIS A 420 5.42 -9.65 10.39
N ASP A 421 4.21 -10.11 10.72
CA ASP A 421 3.86 -10.98 11.84
C ASP A 421 3.22 -12.32 11.39
N ASP A 422 3.17 -12.60 10.08
CA ASP A 422 2.52 -13.79 9.52
C ASP A 422 3.52 -14.90 9.16
N LEU A 423 3.80 -15.78 10.13
CA LEU A 423 4.68 -16.93 9.96
C LEU A 423 4.14 -17.98 8.98
N ASP A 424 2.80 -18.10 8.86
CA ASP A 424 2.18 -19.06 7.95
C ASP A 424 2.35 -18.61 6.49
N ALA A 425 2.17 -17.32 6.23
CA ALA A 425 2.48 -16.74 4.92
C ALA A 425 3.97 -16.86 4.57
N LEU A 426 4.87 -16.70 5.55
CA LEU A 426 6.29 -16.96 5.33
C LEU A 426 6.52 -18.40 4.86
N ALA A 427 5.95 -19.39 5.55
CA ALA A 427 6.10 -20.81 5.18
C ALA A 427 5.60 -21.08 3.75
N VAL A 428 4.43 -20.55 3.37
CA VAL A 428 3.87 -20.68 2.02
C VAL A 428 4.78 -20.03 0.96
N VAL A 429 5.33 -18.85 1.25
CA VAL A 429 6.25 -18.16 0.34
C VAL A 429 7.55 -18.94 0.17
N LEU A 430 8.09 -19.51 1.25
CA LEU A 430 9.33 -20.27 1.21
C LEU A 430 9.17 -21.59 0.45
N ASP A 431 8.05 -22.30 0.63
CA ASP A 431 7.72 -23.50 -0.14
C ASP A 431 7.64 -23.21 -1.64
N ARG A 432 6.94 -22.13 -2.01
CA ARG A 432 6.71 -21.78 -3.42
C ARG A 432 7.90 -21.11 -4.10
N PHE A 433 8.62 -20.25 -3.39
CA PHE A 433 9.58 -19.31 -3.98
C PHE A 433 10.98 -19.37 -3.34
N GLY A 434 11.21 -20.14 -2.29
CA GLY A 434 12.44 -20.09 -1.48
C GLY A 434 13.74 -20.18 -2.29
N THR A 435 13.78 -21.03 -3.32
CA THR A 435 14.95 -21.20 -4.22
C THR A 435 15.18 -20.05 -5.20
N SER A 436 14.21 -19.13 -5.33
CA SER A 436 14.27 -17.98 -6.22
C SER A 436 14.40 -16.65 -5.50
N ILE A 437 14.35 -16.66 -4.16
CA ILE A 437 14.57 -15.50 -3.31
C ILE A 437 16.08 -15.24 -3.26
N ALA A 438 16.46 -14.02 -3.63
CA ALA A 438 17.82 -13.51 -3.52
C ALA A 438 18.07 -12.93 -2.12
N ALA A 439 17.11 -12.17 -1.60
CA ALA A 439 17.20 -11.56 -0.28
C ALA A 439 15.82 -11.34 0.35
N VAL A 440 15.82 -11.28 1.66
CA VAL A 440 14.75 -10.68 2.47
C VAL A 440 15.28 -9.33 2.96
N ILE A 441 14.58 -8.25 2.63
CA ILE A 441 14.91 -6.90 3.08
C ILE A 441 13.80 -6.45 4.02
N LEU A 442 14.18 -6.10 5.25
CA LEU A 442 13.22 -5.68 6.27
C LEU A 442 13.73 -4.54 7.14
N GLU A 443 12.82 -3.67 7.55
CA GLU A 443 13.03 -2.76 8.66
C GLU A 443 12.83 -3.54 9.98
N PRO A 444 13.68 -3.40 11.01
CA PRO A 444 13.43 -4.01 12.31
C PRO A 444 12.17 -3.48 13.01
N VAL A 445 11.83 -2.21 12.71
CA VAL A 445 10.59 -1.56 13.09
C VAL A 445 10.09 -0.86 11.84
N LEU A 446 8.91 -1.25 11.32
CA LEU A 446 8.32 -0.61 10.15
C LEU A 446 8.11 0.87 10.46
N GLY A 447 8.74 1.74 9.68
CA GLY A 447 8.81 3.17 9.99
C GLY A 447 7.44 3.84 10.01
N SER A 448 6.51 3.41 9.16
CA SER A 448 5.12 3.88 9.14
C SER A 448 4.28 3.11 10.16
N GLY A 449 3.92 3.77 11.24
CA GLY A 449 3.15 3.17 12.35
C GLY A 449 4.01 2.62 13.48
N ALA A 450 5.35 2.73 13.40
CA ALA A 450 6.28 2.26 14.42
C ALA A 450 6.04 0.79 14.84
N LEU A 451 5.73 -0.10 13.90
CA LEU A 451 5.38 -1.49 14.16
C LEU A 451 6.64 -2.37 14.27
N PRO A 452 7.02 -2.88 15.46
CA PRO A 452 8.20 -3.74 15.58
C PRO A 452 7.96 -5.09 14.91
N VAL A 453 8.93 -5.59 14.15
CA VAL A 453 8.87 -6.95 13.62
C VAL A 453 9.00 -7.93 14.80
N PRO A 454 8.10 -8.91 14.97
CA PRO A 454 8.18 -9.87 16.06
C PRO A 454 9.48 -10.67 16.03
N ALA A 455 10.08 -10.92 17.21
CA ALA A 455 11.30 -11.71 17.32
C ALA A 455 11.17 -13.10 16.67
N ALA A 456 9.99 -13.72 16.79
CA ALA A 456 9.70 -15.00 16.16
C ALA A 456 9.81 -14.95 14.62
N MET A 457 9.41 -13.84 13.97
CA MET A 457 9.58 -13.64 12.54
C MET A 457 11.07 -13.47 12.18
N ILE A 458 11.81 -12.66 12.95
CA ILE A 458 13.26 -12.47 12.74
C ILE A 458 14.01 -13.79 12.84
N ASP A 459 13.74 -14.59 13.88
CA ASP A 459 14.38 -15.88 14.08
C ASP A 459 14.01 -16.89 12.98
N ALA A 460 12.73 -16.93 12.57
CA ALA A 460 12.27 -17.77 11.48
C ALA A 460 12.95 -17.42 10.14
N LEU A 461 13.12 -16.12 9.85
CA LEU A 461 13.85 -15.65 8.67
C LEU A 461 15.33 -16.03 8.72
N GLY A 462 15.95 -15.97 9.90
CA GLY A 462 17.33 -16.41 10.10
C GLY A 462 17.51 -17.89 9.78
N VAL A 463 16.66 -18.75 10.34
CA VAL A 463 16.66 -20.20 10.05
C VAL A 463 16.37 -20.46 8.57
N ALA A 464 15.38 -19.77 8.00
CA ALA A 464 15.04 -19.93 6.60
C ALA A 464 16.16 -19.46 5.66
N ALA A 465 16.93 -18.43 6.03
CA ALA A 465 18.10 -17.99 5.27
C ALA A 465 19.16 -19.09 5.21
N ASP A 466 19.42 -19.77 6.33
CA ASP A 466 20.39 -20.86 6.39
C ASP A 466 19.93 -22.09 5.59
N VAL A 467 18.62 -22.35 5.53
CA VAL A 467 18.03 -23.48 4.77
C VAL A 467 17.92 -23.18 3.27
N HIS A 468 17.41 -22.02 2.91
CA HIS A 468 17.08 -21.67 1.53
C HIS A 468 18.18 -20.86 0.83
N GLY A 469 19.17 -20.35 1.56
CA GLY A 469 20.35 -19.67 1.02
C GLY A 469 20.11 -18.26 0.51
N PHE A 470 19.04 -17.57 0.89
CA PHE A 470 18.87 -16.15 0.58
C PHE A 470 19.60 -15.27 1.60
N LEU A 471 19.87 -14.01 1.24
CA LEU A 471 20.49 -13.05 2.16
C LEU A 471 19.45 -12.37 3.05
N VAL A 472 19.83 -12.06 4.29
CA VAL A 472 19.06 -11.19 5.20
C VAL A 472 19.66 -9.80 5.18
N VAL A 473 18.85 -8.80 4.83
CA VAL A 473 19.24 -7.39 4.79
C VAL A 473 18.45 -6.62 5.84
N ALA A 474 19.16 -6.05 6.81
CA ALA A 474 18.58 -5.15 7.79
C ALA A 474 18.56 -3.73 7.23
N ASP A 475 17.36 -3.22 6.94
CA ASP A 475 17.13 -1.81 6.63
C ASP A 475 17.05 -1.01 7.94
N GLU A 476 18.21 -0.55 8.41
CA GLU A 476 18.34 0.26 9.62
C GLU A 476 18.59 1.74 9.29
N VAL A 477 18.00 2.20 8.18
CA VAL A 477 17.98 3.60 7.83
C VAL A 477 17.31 4.42 8.93
N ALA A 478 16.23 3.93 9.53
CA ALA A 478 15.49 4.63 10.58
C ALA A 478 15.80 4.15 12.00
N THR A 479 16.07 2.86 12.19
CA THR A 479 16.19 2.22 13.51
C THR A 479 17.60 2.26 14.11
N GLY A 480 18.60 2.60 13.30
CA GLY A 480 20.00 2.64 13.75
C GLY A 480 20.32 3.79 14.72
N PHE A 481 21.54 3.75 15.23
CA PHE A 481 22.17 4.72 16.12
C PHE A 481 21.37 4.98 17.42
N HIS A 482 21.15 3.93 18.21
CA HIS A 482 20.48 3.99 19.53
C HIS A 482 18.99 4.34 19.51
N ARG A 483 18.39 4.51 18.32
CA ARG A 483 16.99 4.90 18.17
C ARG A 483 16.03 3.92 18.86
N THR A 484 16.25 2.63 18.68
CA THR A 484 15.44 1.56 19.29
C THR A 484 16.00 1.08 20.64
N GLY A 485 17.16 1.59 21.07
CA GLY A 485 17.88 1.14 22.28
C GLY A 485 19.32 0.71 21.95
N PRO A 486 19.54 -0.45 21.32
CA PRO A 486 20.86 -0.90 20.88
C PRO A 486 21.43 0.03 19.78
N ARG A 487 22.73 -0.11 19.47
CA ARG A 487 23.36 0.69 18.39
C ARG A 487 22.61 0.51 17.08
N PHE A 488 22.26 -0.74 16.77
CA PHE A 488 21.40 -1.14 15.67
C PHE A 488 20.46 -2.22 16.22
N ALA A 489 19.19 -2.25 15.81
CA ALA A 489 18.23 -3.24 16.32
C ALA A 489 18.68 -4.68 16.00
N SER A 490 19.36 -4.86 14.87
CA SER A 490 19.95 -6.13 14.44
C SER A 490 21.15 -6.59 15.29
N ASP A 491 21.69 -5.75 16.19
CA ASP A 491 22.67 -6.19 17.19
C ASP A 491 22.09 -7.29 18.10
N GLU A 492 20.76 -7.32 18.26
CA GLU A 492 20.07 -8.28 19.12
C GLU A 492 19.56 -9.52 18.36
N TRP A 493 19.73 -9.58 17.04
CA TRP A 493 19.31 -10.73 16.24
C TRP A 493 20.22 -11.92 16.50
N HIS A 494 19.63 -13.11 16.67
CA HIS A 494 20.40 -14.35 16.85
C HIS A 494 21.36 -14.59 15.67
N ARG A 495 20.90 -14.33 14.44
CA ARG A 495 21.72 -14.34 13.23
C ARG A 495 21.96 -12.90 12.79
N ALA A 496 23.24 -12.49 12.71
CA ALA A 496 23.59 -11.20 12.13
C ALA A 496 23.11 -11.09 10.67
N PRO A 497 22.70 -9.90 10.21
CA PRO A 497 22.31 -9.72 8.81
C PRO A 497 23.54 -9.84 7.90
N ASP A 498 23.33 -10.32 6.68
CA ASP A 498 24.39 -10.40 5.66
C ASP A 498 24.77 -9.00 5.16
N LEU A 499 23.78 -8.09 5.11
CA LEU A 499 23.94 -6.68 4.78
C LEU A 499 23.18 -5.82 5.78
N LEU A 500 23.79 -4.75 6.28
CA LEU A 500 23.10 -3.70 7.05
C LEU A 500 23.11 -2.40 6.26
N VAL A 501 21.94 -1.83 6.01
CA VAL A 501 21.80 -0.55 5.33
C VAL A 501 21.47 0.53 6.35
N THR A 502 22.18 1.66 6.30
CA THR A 502 21.95 2.78 7.21
C THR A 502 22.11 4.15 6.54
N SER A 503 21.42 5.16 7.06
CA SER A 503 21.40 6.56 6.57
C SER A 503 20.89 7.44 7.72
N LYS A 504 20.13 8.53 7.46
CA LYS A 504 19.50 9.42 8.45
C LYS A 504 20.43 9.82 9.61
N ALA A 505 20.31 9.16 10.76
CA ALA A 505 21.13 9.39 11.95
C ALA A 505 22.64 9.18 11.73
N LEU A 506 23.02 8.47 10.65
CA LEU A 506 24.40 8.29 10.18
C LEU A 506 25.22 9.58 10.14
N THR A 507 24.60 10.70 9.79
CA THR A 507 25.23 12.03 9.74
C THR A 507 24.54 13.04 10.67
N ASN A 508 23.70 12.56 11.59
CA ASN A 508 22.79 13.41 12.35
C ASN A 508 21.92 14.34 11.45
N GLY A 509 21.62 13.88 10.22
CA GLY A 509 20.85 14.64 9.23
C GLY A 509 21.57 15.81 8.56
N THR A 510 22.88 16.01 8.77
CA THR A 510 23.60 17.18 8.23
C THR A 510 24.15 16.99 6.81
N SER A 511 24.18 15.76 6.31
CA SER A 511 24.71 15.44 4.98
C SER A 511 23.96 14.27 4.36
N ALA A 512 23.70 14.37 3.05
CA ALA A 512 23.18 13.24 2.26
C ALA A 512 24.23 12.12 2.26
N ALA A 513 23.89 11.01 2.91
CA ALA A 513 24.76 9.86 3.06
C ALA A 513 23.96 8.61 3.38
N ALA A 514 24.43 7.48 2.88
CA ALA A 514 24.05 6.16 3.32
C ALA A 514 25.27 5.23 3.26
N ALA A 515 25.21 4.14 4.00
CA ALA A 515 26.23 3.10 4.03
C ALA A 515 25.57 1.73 4.04
N ILE A 516 26.16 0.80 3.30
CA ILE A 516 25.84 -0.61 3.33
C ILE A 516 27.05 -1.29 3.96
N LEU A 517 26.86 -1.89 5.12
CA LEU A 517 27.88 -2.71 5.77
C LEU A 517 27.69 -4.15 5.31
N LEU A 518 28.78 -4.78 4.89
CA LEU A 518 28.79 -6.12 4.33
C LEU A 518 29.43 -7.08 5.33
N ALA A 519 28.74 -8.20 5.60
CA ALA A 519 29.36 -9.33 6.27
C ALA A 519 30.53 -9.87 5.44
N ARG A 520 31.42 -10.65 6.07
CA ARG A 520 32.65 -11.14 5.44
C ARG A 520 32.41 -11.88 4.12
N GLY A 521 31.43 -12.78 4.06
CA GLY A 521 31.12 -13.55 2.85
C GLY A 521 30.83 -12.66 1.63
N PRO A 522 29.80 -11.80 1.68
CA PRO A 522 29.55 -10.80 0.65
C PRO A 522 30.75 -9.91 0.31
N ALA A 523 31.52 -9.48 1.33
CA ALA A 523 32.70 -8.63 1.13
C ALA A 523 33.83 -9.33 0.35
N ASP A 524 34.11 -10.59 0.67
CA ASP A 524 35.16 -11.38 0.01
C ASP A 524 34.83 -11.62 -1.47
N VAL A 525 33.56 -11.85 -1.80
CA VAL A 525 33.10 -11.99 -3.19
C VAL A 525 33.39 -10.72 -4.00
N LEU A 526 33.14 -9.54 -3.42
CA LEU A 526 33.37 -8.24 -4.08
C LEU A 526 34.85 -7.85 -4.19
N ARG A 527 35.74 -8.42 -3.37
CA ARG A 527 37.19 -8.17 -3.44
C ARG A 527 37.88 -9.02 -4.49
N SER A 528 37.20 -10.03 -5.05
CA SER A 528 37.74 -10.86 -6.13
C SER A 528 37.83 -10.08 -7.44
N ASP A 529 39.00 -10.08 -8.08
CA ASP A 529 39.21 -9.48 -9.41
C ASP A 529 38.37 -10.15 -10.53
N GLU A 530 37.82 -11.34 -10.26
CA GLU A 530 36.95 -12.07 -11.19
C GLU A 530 35.49 -11.59 -11.15
N ASN A 531 35.08 -10.87 -10.09
CA ASN A 531 33.69 -10.50 -9.83
C ASN A 531 33.47 -8.99 -9.93
N TRP A 532 32.97 -8.54 -11.09
CA TRP A 532 32.77 -7.12 -11.35
C TRP A 532 31.38 -6.63 -10.92
N PHE A 533 31.31 -5.96 -9.77
CA PHE A 533 30.10 -5.27 -9.33
C PHE A 533 30.04 -3.83 -9.84
N TRP A 534 29.28 -3.61 -10.91
CA TRP A 534 29.15 -2.29 -11.56
C TRP A 534 28.19 -1.35 -10.82
N HIS A 535 28.62 -0.74 -9.72
CA HIS A 535 27.81 0.24 -8.99
C HIS A 535 28.67 1.38 -8.46
N GLY A 536 28.12 2.59 -8.42
CA GLY A 536 28.81 3.73 -7.84
C GLY A 536 28.05 5.03 -8.07
N GLU A 537 28.15 5.95 -7.12
CA GLU A 537 27.54 7.27 -7.16
C GLU A 537 28.63 8.33 -7.05
N THR A 538 28.50 9.43 -7.79
CA THR A 538 29.51 10.50 -7.84
C THR A 538 29.85 11.08 -6.46
N GLN A 539 28.87 11.17 -5.56
CA GLN A 539 29.03 11.79 -4.24
C GLN A 539 29.06 10.78 -3.07
N ALA A 540 28.98 9.48 -3.35
CA ALA A 540 29.10 8.45 -2.32
C ALA A 540 30.48 8.51 -1.65
N GLY A 541 30.51 8.58 -0.32
CA GLY A 541 31.76 8.66 0.45
C GLY A 541 32.51 9.98 0.26
N SER A 542 31.80 11.07 -0.01
CA SER A 542 32.39 12.42 -0.10
C SER A 542 33.08 12.82 1.23
N PRO A 543 34.15 13.63 1.20
CA PRO A 543 34.88 14.05 2.40
C PRO A 543 33.99 14.59 3.52
N GLN A 544 33.03 15.45 3.18
CA GLN A 544 32.09 16.06 4.12
C GLN A 544 31.12 15.06 4.73
N SER A 545 30.57 14.13 3.94
CA SER A 545 29.68 13.09 4.46
C SER A 545 30.46 12.14 5.38
N CYS A 546 31.69 11.77 5.01
CA CYS A 546 32.57 10.93 5.84
C CYS A 546 32.98 11.62 7.15
N ALA A 547 33.31 12.91 7.11
CA ALA A 547 33.60 13.70 8.31
C ALA A 547 32.38 13.81 9.23
N ALA A 548 31.19 14.00 8.66
CA ALA A 548 29.93 13.99 9.41
C ALA A 548 29.69 12.63 10.10
N ILE A 549 29.94 11.52 9.39
CA ILE A 549 29.82 10.16 9.94
C ILE A 549 30.72 9.99 11.15
N ILE A 550 32.02 10.28 11.00
CA ILE A 550 33.01 10.11 12.08
C ILE A 550 32.62 10.96 13.29
N ALA A 551 32.36 12.25 13.09
CA ALA A 551 32.02 13.17 14.17
C ALA A 551 30.70 12.80 14.86
N THR A 552 29.72 12.27 14.12
CA THR A 552 28.45 11.83 14.69
C THR A 552 28.64 10.62 15.60
N ILE A 553 29.42 9.63 15.18
CA ILE A 553 29.71 8.45 16.00
C ILE A 553 30.55 8.84 17.22
N ASP A 554 31.55 9.70 17.04
CA ASP A 554 32.36 10.21 18.16
C ASP A 554 31.50 10.97 19.19
N GLU A 555 30.52 11.76 18.74
CA GLU A 555 29.59 12.42 19.64
C GLU A 555 28.63 11.46 20.35
N PHE A 556 28.18 10.39 19.67
CA PHE A 556 27.38 9.34 20.31
C PHE A 556 28.12 8.71 21.49
N GLU A 557 29.40 8.41 21.32
CA GLU A 557 30.24 7.83 22.37
C GLU A 557 30.64 8.87 23.44
N ARG A 558 31.07 10.06 23.04
CA ARG A 558 31.51 11.12 23.96
C ARG A 558 30.40 11.57 24.90
N GLN A 559 29.16 11.62 24.42
CA GLN A 559 28.00 12.04 25.22
C GLN A 559 27.29 10.89 25.94
N ASP A 560 27.75 9.64 25.78
CA ASP A 560 27.05 8.44 26.25
C ASP A 560 25.56 8.46 25.84
N VAL A 561 25.34 8.56 24.54
CA VAL A 561 23.97 8.64 23.99
C VAL A 561 23.19 7.36 24.25
N ALA A 562 23.85 6.22 24.46
CA ALA A 562 23.18 5.00 24.91
C ALA A 562 22.41 5.23 26.23
N ALA A 563 23.06 5.82 27.24
CA ALA A 563 22.40 6.14 28.50
C ALA A 563 21.28 7.17 28.33
N SER A 564 21.51 8.20 27.49
CA SER A 564 20.48 9.22 27.21
C SER A 564 19.28 8.64 26.46
N ALA A 565 19.51 7.81 25.44
CA ALA A 565 18.47 7.13 24.67
C ALA A 565 17.62 6.21 25.56
N ALA A 566 18.24 5.45 26.47
CA ALA A 566 17.52 4.63 27.44
C ALA A 566 16.64 5.47 28.39
N ARG A 567 17.12 6.65 28.81
CA ARG A 567 16.33 7.61 29.60
C ARG A 567 15.13 8.12 28.81
N VAL A 568 15.36 8.65 27.60
CA VAL A 568 14.32 9.20 26.71
C VAL A 568 13.27 8.13 26.38
N ALA A 569 13.70 6.93 25.98
CA ALA A 569 12.82 5.80 25.66
C ALA A 569 11.89 5.44 26.82
N ARG A 570 12.43 5.36 28.05
CA ARG A 570 11.64 5.05 29.26
C ARG A 570 10.67 6.18 29.63
N ARG A 571 11.05 7.44 29.43
CA ARG A 571 10.16 8.59 29.66
C ARG A 571 9.01 8.60 28.65
N LEU A 572 9.36 8.57 27.36
CA LEU A 572 8.40 8.57 26.27
C LEU A 572 7.44 7.37 26.34
N GLY A 573 7.97 6.17 26.59
CA GLY A 573 7.16 4.96 26.76
C GLY A 573 6.13 5.11 27.88
N ARG A 574 6.57 5.52 29.09
CA ARG A 574 5.63 5.74 30.22
C ARG A 574 4.55 6.77 29.90
N TYR A 575 4.90 7.84 29.19
CA TYR A 575 3.93 8.85 28.78
C TYR A 575 2.88 8.28 27.82
N LEU A 576 3.31 7.68 26.70
CA LEU A 576 2.40 7.15 25.68
C LEU A 576 1.56 5.99 26.21
N ASP A 577 2.14 5.10 27.02
CA ASP A 577 1.41 4.01 27.68
C ASP A 577 0.37 4.58 28.67
N GLY A 578 0.68 5.70 29.33
CA GLY A 578 -0.26 6.43 30.18
C GLY A 578 -1.44 7.02 29.42
N VAL A 579 -1.21 7.53 28.20
CA VAL A 579 -2.26 8.01 27.29
C VAL A 579 -3.14 6.84 26.80
N ALA A 580 -2.55 5.71 26.43
CA ALA A 580 -3.30 4.52 26.02
C ALA A 580 -4.12 3.94 27.19
N ALA A 581 -3.61 3.98 28.42
CA ALA A 581 -4.31 3.43 29.59
C ALA A 581 -5.59 4.22 29.97
N ARG A 582 -5.68 5.50 29.61
CA ARG A 582 -6.80 6.39 29.95
C ARG A 582 -7.85 6.55 28.84
N SER A 583 -7.65 5.93 27.68
CA SER A 583 -8.58 5.98 26.56
C SER A 583 -8.59 4.68 25.77
N THR A 584 -9.78 4.09 25.57
CA THR A 584 -9.95 2.92 24.69
C THR A 584 -9.76 3.23 23.21
N ARG A 585 -9.58 4.52 22.87
CA ARG A 585 -9.36 4.97 21.49
C ARG A 585 -7.88 5.12 21.13
N ALA A 586 -6.97 4.78 22.05
CA ALA A 586 -5.54 4.98 21.91
C ALA A 586 -4.76 3.69 22.22
N GLU A 587 -3.76 3.39 21.40
CA GLU A 587 -2.82 2.29 21.59
C GLU A 587 -1.38 2.79 21.43
N SER A 588 -0.52 2.46 22.39
CA SER A 588 0.91 2.80 22.36
C SER A 588 1.68 1.66 21.70
N VAL A 589 2.37 1.97 20.60
CA VAL A 589 3.11 0.99 19.80
C VAL A 589 4.55 1.47 19.56
N GLY A 590 5.48 0.52 19.43
CA GLY A 590 6.88 0.78 19.10
C GLY A 590 7.87 0.45 20.21
N VAL A 591 9.14 0.73 19.95
CA VAL A 591 10.27 0.32 20.79
C VAL A 591 11.31 1.44 20.91
N GLY A 592 11.99 1.50 22.05
CA GLY A 592 12.97 2.55 22.33
C GLY A 592 12.34 3.94 22.23
N SER A 593 13.01 4.82 21.47
CA SER A 593 12.55 6.17 21.12
C SER A 593 11.99 6.23 19.70
N PHE A 594 11.43 5.13 19.19
CA PHE A 594 10.69 5.05 17.94
C PHE A 594 9.28 4.52 18.25
N ARG A 595 8.35 5.44 18.53
CA ARG A 595 7.02 5.09 19.05
C ARG A 595 5.91 5.82 18.31
N ALA A 596 4.71 5.26 18.37
CA ALA A 596 3.50 5.86 17.83
C ALA A 596 2.34 5.70 18.82
N LEU A 597 1.42 6.65 18.77
CA LEU A 597 0.10 6.53 19.36
C LEU A 597 -0.88 6.26 18.23
N HIS A 598 -1.32 5.00 18.11
CA HIS A 598 -2.37 4.58 17.19
C HIS A 598 -3.73 4.97 17.77
N LEU A 599 -4.59 5.49 16.92
CA LEU A 599 -5.83 6.12 17.33
C LEU A 599 -6.99 5.67 16.45
N VAL A 600 -8.17 5.62 17.07
CA VAL A 600 -9.45 5.35 16.40
C VAL A 600 -10.47 6.46 16.64
N GLY A 601 -11.40 6.61 15.70
CA GLY A 601 -12.56 7.47 15.79
C GLY A 601 -13.49 7.09 16.95
N ARG A 602 -14.52 7.91 17.19
CA ARG A 602 -15.50 7.67 18.27
C ARG A 602 -16.35 6.41 18.04
N ASP A 603 -16.47 6.00 16.78
CA ASP A 603 -17.15 4.77 16.34
C ASP A 603 -16.22 3.54 16.35
N GLY A 604 -14.96 3.70 16.75
CA GLY A 604 -13.96 2.64 16.78
C GLY A 604 -13.28 2.37 15.44
N THR A 605 -13.56 3.17 14.41
CA THR A 605 -12.89 3.03 13.10
C THR A 605 -11.47 3.61 13.13
N PRO A 606 -10.49 3.03 12.42
CA PRO A 606 -9.15 3.61 12.32
C PRO A 606 -9.18 5.00 11.67
N LEU A 607 -8.37 5.93 12.19
CA LEU A 607 -8.35 7.30 11.64
C LEU A 607 -7.90 7.36 10.19
N GLY A 608 -8.66 8.07 9.37
CA GLY A 608 -8.29 8.39 8.00
C GLY A 608 -7.15 9.41 7.91
N GLY A 609 -6.55 9.55 6.73
CA GLY A 609 -5.42 10.47 6.51
C GLY A 609 -5.74 11.94 6.81
N ALA A 610 -6.98 12.38 6.56
CA ALA A 610 -7.42 13.72 6.89
C ALA A 610 -7.46 13.97 8.41
N GLU A 611 -8.00 13.02 9.18
CA GLU A 611 -8.08 13.11 10.66
C GLU A 611 -6.68 13.06 11.29
N VAL A 612 -5.78 12.21 10.76
CA VAL A 612 -4.37 12.21 11.20
C VAL A 612 -3.70 13.55 10.91
N THR A 613 -3.99 14.16 9.74
CA THR A 613 -3.44 15.48 9.39
C THR A 613 -3.96 16.57 10.34
N GLU A 614 -5.25 16.57 10.65
CA GLU A 614 -5.86 17.49 11.62
C GLU A 614 -5.24 17.32 13.02
N LEU A 615 -4.98 16.08 13.43
CA LEU A 615 -4.31 15.81 14.69
C LEU A 615 -2.86 16.31 14.70
N VAL A 616 -2.09 16.10 13.63
CA VAL A 616 -0.73 16.65 13.49
C VAL A 616 -0.75 18.18 13.60
N GLU A 617 -1.71 18.84 12.94
CA GLU A 617 -1.91 20.29 13.04
C GLU A 617 -2.30 20.74 14.44
N LEU A 618 -3.09 19.94 15.16
CA LEU A 618 -3.45 20.20 16.55
C LEU A 618 -2.21 20.15 17.47
N TYR A 619 -1.38 19.11 17.36
CA TYR A 619 -0.09 19.04 18.07
C TYR A 619 0.79 20.27 17.76
N ARG A 620 0.85 20.67 16.50
CA ARG A 620 1.61 21.85 16.06
C ARG A 620 1.09 23.14 16.67
N SER A 621 -0.23 23.31 16.80
CA SER A 621 -0.85 24.48 17.44
C SER A 621 -0.46 24.62 18.92
N TYR A 622 -0.16 23.50 19.58
CA TYR A 622 0.39 23.44 20.95
C TYR A 622 1.93 23.47 20.98
N GLY A 623 2.59 23.69 19.85
CA GLY A 623 4.04 23.83 19.75
C GLY A 623 4.77 22.50 19.88
N VAL A 624 4.23 21.42 19.31
CA VAL A 624 4.88 20.11 19.18
C VAL A 624 4.82 19.65 17.73
N LEU A 625 5.96 19.23 17.18
CA LEU A 625 6.03 18.60 15.86
C LEU A 625 6.02 17.09 16.04
N VAL A 626 4.98 16.43 15.55
CA VAL A 626 4.84 14.97 15.48
C VAL A 626 4.75 14.52 14.02
N GLN A 627 5.10 13.28 13.74
CA GLN A 627 5.07 12.75 12.38
C GLN A 627 3.74 12.02 12.16
N PRO A 628 3.03 12.22 11.04
CA PRO A 628 1.89 11.38 10.69
C PRO A 628 2.31 9.92 10.47
N GLY A 629 1.47 8.99 10.87
CA GLY A 629 1.55 7.57 10.53
C GLY A 629 0.16 7.02 10.17
N PRO A 630 0.07 5.80 9.62
CA PRO A 630 -1.22 5.16 9.36
C PRO A 630 -2.03 5.09 10.67
N CYS A 631 -3.17 5.79 10.71
CA CYS A 631 -4.03 5.89 11.89
C CYS A 631 -3.32 6.37 13.17
N ALA A 632 -2.20 7.09 13.06
CA ALA A 632 -1.32 7.34 14.21
C ALA A 632 -0.58 8.68 14.14
N VAL A 633 -0.14 9.16 15.31
CA VAL A 633 0.92 10.18 15.43
C VAL A 633 2.18 9.55 16.02
N GLN A 634 3.33 9.85 15.44
CA GLN A 634 4.59 9.20 15.76
C GLN A 634 5.55 10.15 16.48
N PHE A 635 6.16 9.62 17.54
CA PHE A 635 7.16 10.25 18.38
C PHE A 635 8.50 9.54 18.18
N VAL A 636 9.38 10.24 17.48
CA VAL A 636 10.75 9.86 17.17
C VAL A 636 11.69 11.02 17.59
N PRO A 637 11.74 11.40 18.89
CA PRO A 637 12.43 12.59 19.39
C PRO A 637 13.96 12.44 19.38
N ALA A 638 14.72 13.53 19.46
CA ALA A 638 16.17 13.41 19.59
C ALA A 638 16.54 12.62 20.86
N LEU A 639 17.65 11.90 20.83
CA LEU A 639 18.10 11.09 21.97
C LEU A 639 18.76 11.94 23.06
N THR A 640 18.96 13.23 22.80
CA THR A 640 19.56 14.22 23.69
C THR A 640 18.53 15.07 24.44
N TYR A 641 17.24 14.74 24.35
CA TYR A 641 16.18 15.40 25.12
C TYR A 641 16.52 15.42 26.63
N SER A 642 16.45 16.62 27.21
CA SER A 642 16.58 16.81 28.66
C SER A 642 15.30 16.42 29.39
N ASP A 643 15.37 16.20 30.70
CA ASP A 643 14.15 15.93 31.49
C ASP A 643 13.18 17.12 31.44
N THR A 644 13.68 18.36 31.44
CA THR A 644 12.86 19.57 31.31
C THR A 644 12.18 19.66 29.94
N ASP A 645 12.88 19.34 28.85
CA ASP A 645 12.27 19.33 27.52
C ASP A 645 11.25 18.19 27.37
N LEU A 646 11.47 17.05 28.03
CA LEU A 646 10.51 15.95 28.08
C LEU A 646 9.26 16.32 28.88
N ASP A 647 9.41 16.93 30.06
CA ASP A 647 8.29 17.42 30.86
C ASP A 647 7.44 18.41 30.05
N GLU A 648 8.09 19.29 29.28
CA GLU A 648 7.39 20.22 28.41
C GLU A 648 6.73 19.53 27.20
N LEU A 649 7.40 18.56 26.57
CA LEU A 649 6.85 17.78 25.47
C LEU A 649 5.59 17.05 25.90
N GLU A 650 5.65 16.34 27.03
CA GLU A 650 4.54 15.59 27.63
C GLU A 650 3.37 16.55 27.91
N ARG A 651 3.61 17.66 28.61
CA ARG A 651 2.56 18.64 28.94
C ARG A 651 1.88 19.26 27.71
N ARG A 652 2.64 19.63 26.67
CA ARG A 652 2.08 20.22 25.44
C ARG A 652 1.34 19.18 24.61
N SER A 653 1.83 17.94 24.61
CA SER A 653 1.22 16.81 23.91
C SER A 653 -0.10 16.39 24.57
N ASP A 654 -0.19 16.45 25.90
CA ASP A 654 -1.45 16.23 26.65
C ASP A 654 -2.55 17.19 26.20
N LEU A 655 -2.24 18.48 25.98
CA LEU A 655 -3.22 19.46 25.49
C LEU A 655 -3.83 19.06 24.14
N ALA A 656 -2.99 18.61 23.20
CA ALA A 656 -3.42 18.20 21.88
C ALA A 656 -4.24 16.91 21.94
N ILE A 657 -3.75 15.88 22.64
CA ILE A 657 -4.40 14.58 22.65
C ILE A 657 -5.69 14.58 23.47
N ASP A 658 -5.77 15.36 24.55
CA ASP A 658 -6.99 15.49 25.34
C ASP A 658 -8.09 16.21 24.59
N GLU A 659 -7.74 17.25 23.82
CA GLU A 659 -8.70 17.93 22.95
C GLU A 659 -9.23 17.00 21.86
N PHE A 660 -8.36 16.16 21.27
CA PHE A 660 -8.78 15.18 20.27
C PHE A 660 -9.67 14.05 20.85
N LEU A 661 -9.38 13.62 22.08
CA LEU A 661 -10.10 12.53 22.73
C LEU A 661 -11.44 12.96 23.34
N ALA A 662 -11.58 14.23 23.74
CA ALA A 662 -12.82 14.85 24.19
C ALA A 662 -13.90 14.86 23.10
#